data_AF-A0A8J7PJV9-F1
#
_entry.id   AF-A0A8J7PJV9-F1
#
_cell.length_a   1.000
_cell.length_b   1.000
_cell.length_c   1.000
_cell.angle_alpha   90.00
_cell.angle_beta   90.00
_cell.angle_gamma   90.00
#
_symmetry.space_group_name_H-M   'P 1'
#
loop_
_entity.id
_entity.type
_entity.pdbx_description
1 polymer ?
#
loop_
_entity_poly.entity_id
_entity_poly.type
_entity_poly.pdbx_seq_one_letter_code
_entity_poly.pdbx_strand_id
1 'polypeptide(L)'
;MTEKLTKEKSTGIDWYSIGVLWFSTLAVSGVISLYVMLIAWMNIKESDTDPVDRAALQAAAALADKSIEDQTFGSLSLMNRENSRSFNTAVSLLRNCGSLARQLDLPVVKRALVQDMVRISELQSQFIARLENDIAPGGSVFAEVKRTIEGGLRGKTTLKELHLRLGYLDQKLLDVTSIPALSEDQGKTYLKEGKIAALQAVPIKESEQVYFFAQEPPLRKIEDNQAFIDWHKEEFKNRRALPSALLLEARLETGSNGGSLLLAKRSVCVSLGSKADTRNNPQALRLKPLCLVLAFPHGRLSRDASLRDLLQRKDWLNKGNWTQYRNGNQSYQSESADPAGTARLVGNIAIPEAPLLEQMSPGEALSLILYEFVKHQERPIEQKNLLKIVNASFAEAPKAEAQEQTDREDDNNELDYLSMQERVANQANTSLVQESDARTFAYLYRGGAREKGLKAVINAFSDGQRRFPNSTLPMVLYQDGSVGLPGRKEKYDAATSLQDPSRKLVIDLLTDIYNTNLSANETMTTARVMQANAYKKIKESNDRIFLLNQDLIYLTGIKQDDKTKEEISLRRIKLENEKQKQLVLNKVVYLSTQAQQNAQLTASTSFEVGSHLFLLAAGGIHRLQAGDKPAYLLGKRYVFKPVLQSLVESELYEEAEKLAKQLNQPKENQNSFWLKTPDILKSVTAAKLDADHQISIEGKSLSDLIAEENAGLARPETLVIDSRALSGDFPTLVFGNYPLASSRHMNGELIYYCQTACKTKETVVWSSLARDYLKRSRLARESELYNIDPNWCKTAVNANLLPEEAGCPQLGGEWQLRAPLVQADKSLQEAIKGATLTDPKSGQRILQIPAAGPDLF
;
A
#
# COMPACT_ATOMS: atom_id res chain seq x y z
N MET A 1 18.68 -79.94 78.15
CA MET A 1 17.74 -80.12 77.03
C MET A 1 17.83 -78.86 76.17
N THR A 2 18.50 -79.00 75.03
CA THR A 2 18.30 -78.28 73.74
C THR A 2 18.06 -76.76 73.67
N GLU A 3 18.84 -76.13 72.77
CA GLU A 3 18.63 -74.87 72.02
C GLU A 3 18.88 -73.54 72.78
N LYS A 4 19.59 -72.54 72.26
CA LYS A 4 20.14 -72.26 70.92
C LYS A 4 21.28 -71.23 71.10
N LEU A 5 22.48 -71.59 70.67
CA LEU A 5 23.56 -70.64 70.34
C LEU A 5 23.25 -70.04 68.96
N THR A 6 23.15 -68.72 68.84
CA THR A 6 23.36 -68.06 67.55
C THR A 6 24.38 -66.94 67.70
N LYS A 7 25.39 -67.10 66.84
CA LYS A 7 26.68 -66.42 66.75
C LYS A 7 26.57 -65.00 66.18
N GLU A 8 27.39 -64.13 66.77
CA GLU A 8 28.30 -63.16 66.15
C GLU A 8 27.88 -62.42 64.86
N LYS A 9 27.73 -61.10 65.02
CA LYS A 9 27.84 -60.08 63.97
C LYS A 9 29.21 -60.18 63.29
N SER A 10 29.24 -60.66 62.04
CA SER A 10 30.35 -60.37 61.13
C SER A 10 30.11 -59.02 60.46
N THR A 11 31.13 -58.17 60.51
CA THR A 11 31.26 -56.96 59.71
C THR A 11 31.29 -57.35 58.24
N GLY A 12 30.11 -57.38 57.60
CA GLY A 12 29.98 -57.53 56.17
C GLY A 12 30.57 -56.30 55.48
N ILE A 13 31.61 -56.51 54.68
CA ILE A 13 32.12 -55.52 53.75
C ILE A 13 30.96 -55.11 52.84
N ASP A 14 30.66 -53.82 52.81
CA ASP A 14 29.56 -53.27 52.01
C ASP A 14 29.98 -53.27 50.53
N TRP A 15 29.75 -54.41 49.88
CA TRP A 15 30.09 -54.66 48.48
C TRP A 15 29.43 -53.67 47.52
N TYR A 16 28.34 -53.02 47.95
CA TYR A 16 27.66 -52.01 47.15
C TYR A 16 28.48 -50.72 47.07
N SER A 17 29.02 -50.24 48.20
CA SER A 17 29.86 -49.05 48.22
C SER A 17 31.22 -49.29 47.54
N ILE A 18 31.80 -50.49 47.65
CA ILE A 18 32.99 -50.88 46.88
C ILE A 18 32.67 -50.97 45.38
N GLY A 19 31.53 -51.53 45.00
CA GLY A 19 31.08 -51.61 43.61
C GLY A 19 30.88 -50.23 42.98
N VAL A 20 30.25 -49.30 43.70
CA VAL A 20 30.07 -47.90 43.25
C VAL A 20 31.41 -47.18 43.15
N LEU A 21 32.35 -47.42 44.08
CA LEU A 21 33.68 -46.81 44.03
C LEU A 21 34.50 -47.34 42.85
N TRP A 22 34.40 -48.63 42.53
CA TRP A 22 35.02 -49.24 41.35
C TRP A 22 34.39 -48.76 40.04
N PHE A 23 33.06 -48.68 39.95
CA PHE A 23 32.38 -48.18 38.75
C PHE A 23 32.66 -46.69 38.52
N SER A 24 32.69 -45.88 39.58
CA SER A 24 33.02 -44.45 39.46
C SER A 24 34.48 -44.22 39.10
N THR A 25 35.43 -44.97 39.66
CA THR A 25 36.84 -44.89 39.24
C THR A 25 37.07 -45.40 37.83
N LEU A 26 36.38 -46.46 37.39
CA LEU A 26 36.42 -46.91 35.99
C LEU A 26 35.78 -45.91 35.04
N ALA A 27 34.66 -45.28 35.42
CA ALA A 27 34.02 -44.26 34.60
C ALA A 27 34.90 -43.00 34.48
N VAL A 28 35.48 -42.53 35.59
CA VAL A 28 36.38 -41.37 35.59
C VAL A 28 37.67 -41.67 34.83
N SER A 29 38.27 -42.85 35.03
CA SER A 29 39.45 -43.31 34.26
C SER A 29 39.12 -43.47 32.77
N GLY A 30 37.93 -43.97 32.46
CA GLY A 30 37.40 -44.06 31.10
C GLY A 30 37.26 -42.69 30.45
N VAL A 31 36.68 -41.71 31.15
CA VAL A 31 36.54 -40.32 30.66
C VAL A 31 37.89 -39.63 30.50
N ILE A 32 38.82 -39.81 31.45
CA ILE A 32 40.18 -39.26 31.35
C ILE A 32 40.94 -39.91 30.20
N SER A 33 40.84 -41.23 30.03
CA SER A 33 41.48 -41.93 28.91
C SER A 33 40.87 -41.49 27.58
N LEU A 34 39.56 -41.32 27.49
CA LEU A 34 38.89 -40.78 26.30
C LEU A 34 39.35 -39.34 26.02
N TYR A 35 39.48 -38.51 27.04
CA TYR A 35 39.97 -37.14 26.93
C TYR A 35 41.43 -37.08 26.48
N VAL A 36 42.31 -37.88 27.08
CA VAL A 36 43.73 -37.98 26.69
C VAL A 36 43.87 -38.59 25.30
N MET A 37 43.07 -39.59 24.95
CA MET A 37 43.07 -40.19 23.61
C MET A 37 42.52 -39.21 22.57
N LEU A 38 41.54 -38.38 22.92
CA LEU A 38 40.99 -37.33 22.06
C LEU A 38 41.99 -36.18 21.88
N ILE A 39 42.72 -35.77 22.94
CA ILE A 39 43.84 -34.83 22.84
C ILE A 39 45.00 -35.42 22.05
N ALA A 40 45.36 -36.69 22.28
CA ALA A 40 46.42 -37.36 21.54
C ALA A 40 46.03 -37.51 20.07
N TRP A 41 44.78 -37.85 19.78
CA TRP A 41 44.26 -37.95 18.41
C TRP A 41 44.18 -36.58 17.73
N MET A 42 43.79 -35.52 18.45
CA MET A 42 43.86 -34.14 17.96
C MET A 42 45.31 -33.69 17.73
N ASN A 43 46.24 -33.97 18.64
CA ASN A 43 47.66 -33.66 18.49
C ASN A 43 48.32 -34.47 17.38
N ILE A 44 47.91 -35.72 17.15
CA ILE A 44 48.39 -36.56 16.04
C ILE A 44 47.84 -36.04 14.71
N LYS A 45 46.54 -35.69 14.63
CA LYS A 45 45.95 -35.01 13.46
C LYS A 45 46.57 -33.63 13.19
N GLU A 46 46.90 -32.87 14.24
CA GLU A 46 47.61 -31.60 14.13
C GLU A 46 49.10 -31.76 13.79
N SER A 47 49.70 -32.94 14.03
CA SER A 47 51.09 -33.22 13.64
C SER A 47 51.27 -33.74 12.21
N ASP A 48 50.20 -34.20 11.56
CA ASP A 48 50.23 -34.75 10.19
C ASP A 48 49.95 -33.71 9.09
N THR A 49 49.52 -32.49 9.44
CA THR A 49 49.30 -31.42 8.45
C THR A 49 50.50 -30.46 8.44
N ASP A 50 51.14 -30.32 7.28
CA ASP A 50 52.27 -29.39 7.09
C ASP A 50 51.87 -27.98 7.54
N PRO A 51 52.66 -27.30 8.39
CA PRO A 51 52.34 -25.93 8.84
C PRO A 51 52.15 -24.95 7.68
N VAL A 52 52.80 -25.18 6.54
CA VAL A 52 52.64 -24.38 5.33
C VAL A 52 51.27 -24.60 4.69
N ASP A 53 50.79 -25.85 4.63
CA ASP A 53 49.45 -26.20 4.12
C ASP A 53 48.34 -25.62 5.01
N ARG A 54 48.50 -25.73 6.34
CA ARG A 54 47.58 -25.14 7.32
C ARG A 54 47.50 -23.62 7.17
N ALA A 55 48.66 -22.96 7.02
CA ALA A 55 48.72 -21.52 6.84
C ALA A 55 48.11 -21.07 5.50
N ALA A 56 48.33 -21.82 4.41
CA ALA A 56 47.73 -21.52 3.12
C ALA A 56 46.19 -21.67 3.15
N LEU A 57 45.67 -22.70 3.80
CA LEU A 57 44.22 -22.90 3.99
C LEU A 57 43.59 -21.82 4.89
N GLN A 58 44.29 -21.35 5.91
CA GLN A 58 43.86 -20.23 6.76
C GLN A 58 43.86 -18.90 5.99
N ALA A 59 44.91 -18.61 5.22
CA ALA A 59 44.99 -17.42 4.39
C ALA A 59 43.86 -17.36 3.37
N ALA A 60 43.60 -18.47 2.69
CA ALA A 60 42.47 -18.61 1.78
C ALA A 60 41.12 -18.43 2.50
N ALA A 61 41.02 -18.78 3.80
CA ALA A 61 39.85 -18.48 4.62
C ALA A 61 39.66 -16.98 4.83
N ALA A 62 40.71 -16.34 5.36
CA ALA A 62 40.67 -14.94 5.73
C ALA A 62 40.37 -14.05 4.52
N LEU A 63 40.91 -14.39 3.34
CA LEU A 63 40.64 -13.68 2.09
C LEU A 63 39.24 -13.94 1.56
N ALA A 64 38.79 -15.21 1.57
CA ALA A 64 37.42 -15.53 1.20
C ALA A 64 36.41 -14.78 2.08
N ASP A 65 36.75 -14.56 3.36
CA ASP A 65 35.90 -13.93 4.38
C ASP A 65 35.76 -12.40 4.27
N LYS A 66 36.52 -11.75 3.40
CA LYS A 66 36.42 -10.30 3.19
C LYS A 66 35.17 -9.95 2.37
N SER A 67 34.56 -8.82 2.73
CA SER A 67 33.50 -8.17 1.95
C SER A 67 33.75 -6.66 1.82
N ILE A 68 33.14 -6.04 0.81
CA ILE A 68 33.05 -4.60 0.65
C ILE A 68 31.61 -4.14 0.80
N GLU A 69 31.44 -3.01 1.47
CA GLU A 69 30.13 -2.48 1.82
C GLU A 69 29.77 -1.30 0.90
N ASP A 70 28.74 -1.45 0.07
CA ASP A 70 28.21 -0.40 -0.81
C ASP A 70 26.75 0.00 -0.51
N GLN A 71 26.37 1.24 -0.85
CA GLN A 71 25.00 1.73 -0.65
C GLN A 71 23.99 1.16 -1.65
N THR A 72 24.41 0.87 -2.89
CA THR A 72 23.55 0.37 -3.97
C THR A 72 23.45 -1.16 -3.96
N PHE A 73 24.55 -1.84 -3.61
CA PHE A 73 24.63 -3.30 -3.69
C PHE A 73 24.68 -4.03 -2.35
N GLY A 74 24.72 -3.32 -1.23
CA GLY A 74 24.91 -3.94 0.09
C GLY A 74 26.32 -4.49 0.28
N SER A 75 26.44 -5.59 1.02
CA SER A 75 27.72 -6.27 1.25
C SER A 75 28.03 -7.23 0.08
N LEU A 76 29.13 -6.98 -0.63
CA LEU A 76 29.63 -7.79 -1.74
C LEU A 76 30.91 -8.53 -1.33
N SER A 77 31.07 -9.79 -1.75
CA SER A 77 32.25 -10.61 -1.47
C SER A 77 32.59 -11.55 -2.62
N LEU A 78 33.59 -12.42 -2.43
CA LEU A 78 33.97 -13.44 -3.41
C LEU A 78 32.89 -14.51 -3.60
N MET A 79 32.11 -14.79 -2.55
CA MET A 79 31.15 -15.91 -2.49
C MET A 79 29.87 -15.54 -1.73
N ASN A 80 28.73 -16.07 -2.13
CA ASN A 80 27.46 -15.93 -1.41
C ASN A 80 27.60 -16.50 0.02
N ARG A 81 27.21 -15.69 1.01
CA ARG A 81 27.30 -15.94 2.46
C ARG A 81 26.07 -15.36 3.15
N GLU A 82 25.84 -15.74 4.40
CA GLU A 82 24.70 -15.31 5.22
C GLU A 82 24.36 -13.82 5.11
N ASN A 83 25.37 -12.93 5.08
CA ASN A 83 25.18 -11.46 5.06
C ASN A 83 25.87 -10.76 3.87
N SER A 84 26.27 -11.49 2.83
CA SER A 84 26.91 -10.89 1.65
C SER A 84 26.72 -11.76 0.41
N ARG A 85 26.49 -11.12 -0.73
CA ARG A 85 26.41 -11.82 -2.03
C ARG A 85 27.70 -11.71 -2.82
N SER A 86 27.93 -12.64 -3.74
CA SER A 86 29.10 -12.54 -4.61
C SER A 86 28.93 -11.50 -5.70
N PHE A 87 30.07 -10.97 -6.17
CA PHE A 87 30.10 -10.13 -7.37
C PHE A 87 29.55 -10.85 -8.60
N ASN A 88 29.80 -12.16 -8.73
CA ASN A 88 29.25 -13.00 -9.78
C ASN A 88 27.71 -12.99 -9.78
N THR A 89 27.08 -13.15 -8.61
CA THR A 89 25.64 -13.06 -8.45
C THR A 89 25.13 -11.67 -8.83
N ALA A 90 25.73 -10.60 -8.31
CA ALA A 90 25.32 -9.23 -8.59
C ALA A 90 25.35 -8.92 -10.10
N VAL A 91 26.44 -9.26 -10.80
CA VAL A 91 26.56 -9.09 -12.25
C VAL A 91 25.55 -9.96 -12.99
N SER A 92 25.32 -11.20 -12.57
CA SER A 92 24.32 -12.10 -13.18
C SER A 92 22.91 -11.51 -13.13
N LEU A 93 22.52 -10.94 -11.99
CA LEU A 93 21.22 -10.28 -11.81
C LEU A 93 21.09 -9.04 -12.70
N LEU A 94 22.13 -8.23 -12.79
CA LEU A 94 22.17 -7.08 -13.71
C LEU A 94 22.05 -7.52 -15.18
N ARG A 95 22.70 -8.63 -15.58
CA ARG A 95 22.56 -9.19 -16.94
C ARG A 95 21.14 -9.65 -17.24
N ASN A 96 20.47 -10.31 -16.29
CA ASN A 96 19.07 -10.68 -16.42
C ASN A 96 18.18 -9.44 -16.60
N CYS A 97 18.41 -8.40 -15.79
CA CYS A 97 17.70 -7.12 -15.91
C CYS A 97 17.91 -6.47 -17.28
N GLY A 98 19.15 -6.43 -17.77
CA GLY A 98 19.47 -5.88 -19.10
C GLY A 98 18.85 -6.66 -20.24
N SER A 99 18.77 -7.99 -20.14
CA SER A 99 18.05 -8.78 -21.15
C SER A 99 16.55 -8.51 -21.12
N LEU A 100 15.92 -8.44 -19.94
CA LEU A 100 14.52 -8.08 -19.81
C LEU A 100 14.23 -6.68 -20.37
N ALA A 101 15.08 -5.70 -20.03
CA ALA A 101 14.98 -4.32 -20.48
C ALA A 101 15.09 -4.19 -22.01
N ARG A 102 15.89 -5.04 -22.67
CA ARG A 102 15.96 -5.09 -24.13
C ARG A 102 14.72 -5.72 -24.75
N GLN A 103 14.25 -6.84 -24.19
CA GLN A 103 13.07 -7.54 -24.72
C GLN A 103 11.78 -6.74 -24.59
N LEU A 104 11.66 -5.94 -23.52
CA LEU A 104 10.46 -5.15 -23.24
C LEU A 104 10.61 -3.65 -23.60
N ASP A 105 11.79 -3.24 -24.05
CA ASP A 105 12.19 -1.86 -24.32
C ASP A 105 11.97 -0.90 -23.13
N LEU A 106 12.72 -1.12 -22.04
CA LEU A 106 12.62 -0.38 -20.78
C LEU A 106 13.78 0.63 -20.64
N PRO A 107 13.62 1.91 -21.07
CA PRO A 107 14.73 2.87 -21.16
C PRO A 107 15.29 3.28 -19.80
N VAL A 108 14.46 3.38 -18.76
CA VAL A 108 14.91 3.73 -17.39
C VAL A 108 15.80 2.63 -16.82
N VAL A 109 15.44 1.36 -17.04
CA VAL A 109 16.25 0.22 -16.60
C VAL A 109 17.60 0.19 -17.33
N LYS A 110 17.63 0.46 -18.64
CA LYS A 110 18.89 0.56 -19.41
C LYS A 110 19.84 1.62 -18.82
N ARG A 111 19.31 2.79 -18.45
CA ARG A 111 20.11 3.87 -17.84
C ARG A 111 20.62 3.51 -16.44
N ALA A 112 19.76 2.96 -15.59
CA ALA A 112 20.13 2.51 -14.25
C ALA A 112 21.20 1.41 -14.32
N LEU A 113 21.05 0.45 -15.25
CA LEU A 113 22.00 -0.63 -15.49
C LEU A 113 23.40 -0.11 -15.79
N VAL A 114 23.55 0.89 -16.68
CA VAL A 114 24.87 1.45 -17.02
C VAL A 114 25.56 2.04 -15.78
N GLN A 115 24.84 2.81 -14.97
CA GLN A 115 25.39 3.41 -13.75
C GLN A 115 25.80 2.33 -12.74
N ASP A 116 24.95 1.34 -12.54
CA ASP A 116 25.15 0.23 -11.61
C ASP A 116 26.29 -0.69 -12.06
N MET A 117 26.47 -0.92 -13.36
CA MET A 117 27.60 -1.65 -13.92
C MET A 117 28.94 -0.94 -13.70
N VAL A 118 28.99 0.39 -13.89
CA VAL A 118 30.18 1.20 -13.59
C VAL A 118 30.52 1.09 -12.10
N ARG A 119 29.51 1.22 -11.23
CA ARG A 119 29.69 1.11 -9.78
C ARG A 119 30.20 -0.25 -9.35
N ILE A 120 29.70 -1.35 -9.92
CA ILE A 120 30.25 -2.69 -9.64
C ILE A 120 31.72 -2.78 -10.03
N SER A 121 32.12 -2.24 -11.20
CA SER A 121 33.52 -2.28 -11.63
C SER A 121 34.45 -1.50 -10.69
N GLU A 122 33.99 -0.35 -10.19
CA GLU A 122 34.71 0.41 -9.15
C GLU A 122 34.85 -0.41 -7.86
N LEU A 123 33.77 -1.05 -7.40
CA LEU A 123 33.77 -1.87 -6.19
C LEU A 123 34.66 -3.10 -6.32
N GLN A 124 34.70 -3.73 -7.49
CA GLN A 124 35.64 -4.82 -7.80
C GLN A 124 37.09 -4.34 -7.68
N SER A 125 37.41 -3.19 -8.27
CA SER A 125 38.75 -2.61 -8.21
C SER A 125 39.17 -2.27 -6.78
N GLN A 126 38.27 -1.67 -5.99
CA GLN A 126 38.49 -1.39 -4.57
C GLN A 126 38.68 -2.66 -3.75
N PHE A 127 37.91 -3.70 -4.05
CA PHE A 127 38.01 -4.98 -3.35
C PHE A 127 39.31 -5.71 -3.68
N ILE A 128 39.75 -5.70 -4.94
CA ILE A 128 41.06 -6.25 -5.36
C ILE A 128 42.19 -5.55 -4.61
N ALA A 129 42.22 -4.20 -4.60
CA ALA A 129 43.23 -3.44 -3.89
C ALA A 129 43.25 -3.76 -2.38
N ARG A 130 42.08 -4.02 -1.79
CA ARG A 130 41.99 -4.46 -0.39
C ARG A 130 42.60 -5.84 -0.16
N LEU A 131 42.35 -6.80 -1.04
CA LEU A 131 42.95 -8.14 -0.95
C LEU A 131 44.47 -8.07 -1.13
N GLU A 132 44.97 -7.27 -2.07
CA GLU A 132 46.40 -7.04 -2.29
C GLU A 132 47.08 -6.45 -1.05
N ASN A 133 46.45 -5.45 -0.42
CA ASN A 133 46.95 -4.86 0.84
C ASN A 133 46.99 -5.88 1.99
N ASP A 134 46.03 -6.80 2.05
CA ASP A 134 45.96 -7.82 3.11
C ASP A 134 47.07 -8.89 2.99
N ILE A 135 47.52 -9.20 1.76
CA ILE A 135 48.58 -10.18 1.48
C ILE A 135 49.99 -9.58 1.36
N ALA A 136 50.11 -8.26 1.25
CA ALA A 136 51.39 -7.56 1.17
C ALA A 136 52.20 -7.69 2.48
N PRO A 137 53.54 -7.50 2.45
CA PRO A 137 54.36 -7.47 3.66
C PRO A 137 53.88 -6.38 4.63
N GLY A 138 53.26 -6.78 5.75
CA GLY A 138 52.63 -5.88 6.74
C GLY A 138 51.10 -5.92 6.75
N GLY A 139 50.46 -6.60 5.79
CA GLY A 139 49.02 -6.86 5.76
C GLY A 139 48.58 -7.86 6.83
N SER A 140 47.28 -7.85 7.16
CA SER A 140 46.75 -8.66 8.26
C SER A 140 46.87 -10.17 7.98
N VAL A 141 46.58 -10.58 6.74
CA VAL A 141 46.63 -12.00 6.34
C VAL A 141 48.08 -12.46 6.25
N PHE A 142 48.97 -11.63 5.71
CA PHE A 142 50.41 -11.92 5.68
C PHE A 142 50.99 -12.15 7.08
N ALA A 143 50.65 -11.29 8.05
CA ALA A 143 51.11 -11.41 9.43
C ALA A 143 50.57 -12.68 10.11
N GLU A 144 49.31 -13.03 9.87
CA GLU A 144 48.68 -14.25 10.40
C GLU A 144 49.35 -15.52 9.84
N VAL A 145 49.57 -15.56 8.52
CA VAL A 145 50.28 -16.68 7.86
C VAL A 145 51.68 -16.85 8.41
N LYS A 146 52.44 -15.75 8.53
CA LYS A 146 53.79 -15.77 9.08
C LYS A 146 53.79 -16.36 10.50
N ARG A 147 52.86 -15.91 11.34
CA ARG A 147 52.72 -16.40 12.73
C ARG A 147 52.35 -17.88 12.79
N THR A 148 51.45 -18.36 11.93
CA THR A 148 51.06 -19.77 11.87
C THR A 148 52.22 -20.66 11.45
N ILE A 149 52.99 -20.25 10.43
CA ILE A 149 54.17 -21.01 9.98
C ILE A 149 55.22 -21.02 11.09
N GLU A 150 55.62 -19.86 11.61
CA GLU A 150 56.64 -19.76 12.67
C GLU A 150 56.27 -20.54 13.94
N GLY A 151 54.99 -20.55 14.34
CA GLY A 151 54.50 -21.31 15.48
C GLY A 151 54.39 -22.82 15.26
N GLY A 152 54.31 -23.27 13.99
CA GLY A 152 54.19 -24.68 13.62
C GLY A 152 55.51 -25.38 13.27
N LEU A 153 56.61 -24.62 13.08
CA LEU A 153 57.94 -25.17 12.78
C LEU A 153 58.55 -25.87 14.01
N ARG A 154 59.14 -27.06 13.80
CA ARG A 154 59.84 -27.83 14.83
C ARG A 154 61.36 -27.90 14.54
N GLY A 155 62.18 -27.97 15.60
CA GLY A 155 63.64 -28.14 15.49
C GLY A 155 64.41 -26.87 15.09
N LYS A 156 65.58 -27.01 14.43
CA LYS A 156 66.43 -25.90 13.95
C LYS A 156 65.93 -25.30 12.61
N THR A 157 64.62 -25.30 12.39
CA THR A 157 64.00 -24.83 11.14
C THR A 157 63.55 -23.39 11.30
N THR A 158 63.95 -22.48 10.40
CA THR A 158 63.54 -21.07 10.43
C THR A 158 62.96 -20.62 9.09
N LEU A 159 61.95 -19.75 9.12
CA LEU A 159 61.37 -19.14 7.93
C LEU A 159 62.24 -17.95 7.49
N LYS A 160 62.77 -17.99 6.26
CA LYS A 160 63.58 -16.90 5.69
C LYS A 160 62.80 -15.96 4.82
N GLU A 161 61.97 -16.51 3.95
CA GLU A 161 61.17 -15.73 3.01
C GLU A 161 59.76 -16.31 2.91
N LEU A 162 58.78 -15.41 2.82
CA LEU A 162 57.38 -15.74 2.62
C LEU A 162 56.82 -14.80 1.55
N HIS A 163 56.21 -15.39 0.52
CA HIS A 163 55.49 -14.66 -0.53
C HIS A 163 54.08 -15.22 -0.65
N LEU A 164 53.11 -14.31 -0.65
CA LEU A 164 51.71 -14.60 -0.97
C LEU A 164 51.41 -13.95 -2.32
N ARG A 165 50.80 -14.69 -3.25
CA ARG A 165 50.37 -14.18 -4.54
C ARG A 165 48.94 -14.57 -4.84
N LEU A 166 48.16 -13.61 -5.31
CA LEU A 166 46.82 -13.85 -5.83
C LEU A 166 46.91 -14.28 -7.30
N GLY A 167 45.97 -15.11 -7.74
CA GLY A 167 45.94 -15.59 -9.11
C GLY A 167 44.67 -16.36 -9.44
N TYR A 168 44.76 -17.09 -10.53
CA TYR A 168 43.69 -17.94 -11.05
C TYR A 168 44.17 -19.39 -11.15
N LEU A 169 43.21 -20.32 -11.28
CA LEU A 169 43.51 -21.70 -11.62
C LEU A 169 43.43 -21.89 -13.14
N ASP A 170 44.38 -22.64 -13.70
CA ASP A 170 44.47 -22.94 -15.12
C ASP A 170 43.24 -23.71 -15.64
N GLN A 171 42.90 -23.45 -16.90
CA GLN A 171 41.63 -23.74 -17.58
C GLN A 171 41.19 -25.21 -17.50
N LYS A 172 42.11 -26.16 -17.27
CA LYS A 172 41.78 -27.58 -17.16
C LYS A 172 41.03 -27.96 -15.86
N LEU A 173 41.01 -27.09 -14.84
CA LEU A 173 40.49 -27.43 -13.51
C LEU A 173 39.17 -26.75 -13.11
N LEU A 174 38.74 -25.65 -13.75
CA LEU A 174 37.48 -24.96 -13.41
C LEU A 174 36.87 -24.26 -14.63
N ASP A 175 36.18 -25.03 -15.45
CA ASP A 175 35.79 -24.63 -16.79
C ASP A 175 34.45 -23.86 -16.87
N VAL A 176 33.67 -23.83 -15.78
CA VAL A 176 32.26 -23.40 -15.81
C VAL A 176 31.83 -22.76 -14.48
N THR A 177 31.19 -21.59 -14.54
CA THR A 177 30.57 -20.93 -13.36
C THR A 177 29.25 -21.59 -12.98
N SER A 178 28.69 -21.29 -11.81
CA SER A 178 27.32 -21.70 -11.43
C SER A 178 26.23 -20.90 -12.15
N ILE A 179 26.60 -19.95 -13.00
CA ILE A 179 25.67 -18.99 -13.58
C ILE A 179 25.07 -19.59 -14.86
N PRO A 180 23.73 -19.71 -14.92
CA PRO A 180 23.05 -20.22 -16.11
C PRO A 180 23.25 -19.28 -17.30
N ALA A 181 23.33 -19.84 -18.50
CA ALA A 181 23.31 -19.05 -19.72
C ALA A 181 21.98 -18.33 -19.91
N LEU A 182 22.02 -17.13 -20.49
CA LEU A 182 20.81 -16.50 -21.03
C LEU A 182 20.35 -17.27 -22.26
N SER A 183 19.05 -17.27 -22.55
CA SER A 183 18.50 -17.90 -23.75
C SER A 183 19.11 -17.31 -25.03
N GLU A 184 19.45 -16.02 -25.01
CA GLU A 184 20.11 -15.31 -26.13
C GLU A 184 21.59 -15.67 -26.31
N ASP A 185 22.21 -16.27 -25.29
CA ASP A 185 23.64 -16.63 -25.29
C ASP A 185 23.89 -18.03 -25.89
N GLN A 186 22.85 -18.81 -26.21
CA GLN A 186 23.02 -20.16 -26.74
C GLN A 186 23.92 -20.16 -28.00
N GLY A 187 24.90 -21.07 -28.02
CA GLY A 187 25.88 -21.19 -29.11
C GLY A 187 27.01 -20.17 -29.08
N LYS A 188 27.13 -19.32 -28.04
CA LYS A 188 28.26 -18.38 -27.89
C LYS A 188 29.51 -19.09 -27.34
N THR A 189 30.67 -18.56 -27.72
CA THR A 189 32.00 -19.13 -27.38
C THR A 189 32.32 -19.09 -25.88
N TYR A 190 31.68 -18.17 -25.14
CA TYR A 190 31.80 -18.04 -23.69
C TYR A 190 30.83 -18.91 -22.89
N LEU A 191 30.14 -19.84 -23.55
CA LEU A 191 29.34 -20.85 -22.88
C LEU A 191 29.99 -22.23 -22.96
N LYS A 192 29.89 -22.96 -21.87
CA LYS A 192 30.26 -24.37 -21.78
C LYS A 192 29.21 -25.09 -20.95
N GLU A 193 28.66 -26.18 -21.47
CA GLU A 193 27.62 -26.99 -20.80
C GLU A 193 26.38 -26.18 -20.33
N GLY A 194 25.96 -25.18 -21.11
CA GLY A 194 24.79 -24.34 -20.79
C GLY A 194 25.01 -23.30 -19.69
N LYS A 195 26.26 -23.08 -19.29
CA LYS A 195 26.67 -22.12 -18.25
C LYS A 195 27.84 -21.26 -18.75
N ILE A 196 28.11 -20.16 -18.05
CA ILE A 196 29.16 -19.22 -18.46
C ILE A 196 30.53 -19.78 -18.13
N ALA A 197 31.43 -19.78 -19.13
CA ALA A 197 32.83 -20.15 -18.96
C ALA A 197 33.57 -19.07 -18.15
N ALA A 198 34.36 -19.50 -17.17
CA ALA A 198 35.12 -18.58 -16.33
C ALA A 198 36.22 -17.86 -17.13
N LEU A 199 36.51 -16.61 -16.75
CA LEU A 199 37.55 -15.73 -17.30
C LEU A 199 37.45 -15.44 -18.80
N GLN A 200 36.32 -15.79 -19.42
CA GLN A 200 35.97 -15.38 -20.77
C GLN A 200 35.23 -14.04 -20.73
N ALA A 201 35.48 -13.21 -21.74
CA ALA A 201 34.79 -11.94 -21.90
C ALA A 201 33.33 -12.19 -22.26
N VAL A 202 32.43 -11.76 -21.37
CA VAL A 202 30.99 -11.84 -21.59
C VAL A 202 30.49 -10.44 -21.97
N PRO A 203 29.96 -10.26 -23.20
CA PRO A 203 29.41 -8.97 -23.60
C PRO A 203 28.10 -8.73 -22.85
N ILE A 204 28.02 -7.57 -22.18
CA ILE A 204 26.75 -7.00 -21.75
C ILE A 204 26.45 -5.90 -22.74
N LYS A 205 25.55 -6.15 -23.69
CA LYS A 205 25.12 -5.11 -24.65
C LYS A 205 24.51 -3.97 -23.84
N GLU A 206 25.22 -2.84 -23.76
CA GLU A 206 24.98 -1.58 -23.00
C GLU A 206 26.15 -1.18 -22.06
N SER A 207 27.11 -2.08 -21.74
CA SER A 207 28.33 -1.77 -20.95
C SER A 207 29.61 -2.37 -21.53
N GLU A 208 30.77 -2.12 -20.90
CA GLU A 208 32.01 -2.85 -21.17
C GLU A 208 31.86 -4.38 -20.93
N GLN A 209 32.80 -5.16 -21.46
CA GLN A 209 32.84 -6.61 -21.26
C GLN A 209 33.05 -6.95 -19.78
N VAL A 210 32.39 -8.00 -19.30
CA VAL A 210 32.54 -8.46 -17.91
C VAL A 210 33.11 -9.87 -17.87
N TYR A 211 33.91 -10.14 -16.85
CA TYR A 211 34.56 -11.42 -16.65
C TYR A 211 34.01 -12.08 -15.39
N PHE A 212 33.41 -13.25 -15.56
CA PHE A 212 33.02 -14.10 -14.44
C PHE A 212 34.18 -14.97 -14.00
N PHE A 213 34.21 -15.35 -12.74
CA PHE A 213 35.32 -16.11 -12.14
C PHE A 213 34.81 -17.37 -11.43
N ALA A 214 35.62 -18.41 -11.36
CA ALA A 214 35.21 -19.71 -10.82
C ALA A 214 35.30 -19.74 -9.29
N GLN A 215 34.21 -19.36 -8.59
CA GLN A 215 34.21 -19.25 -7.12
C GLN A 215 32.94 -19.75 -6.41
N GLU A 216 31.90 -20.28 -7.08
CA GLU A 216 30.67 -20.73 -6.38
C GLU A 216 30.13 -22.12 -6.79
N PRO A 217 30.02 -23.04 -5.81
CA PRO A 217 31.04 -23.31 -4.82
C PRO A 217 31.89 -24.51 -5.27
N PRO A 218 33.12 -24.26 -5.78
CA PRO A 218 34.23 -25.17 -5.58
C PRO A 218 34.65 -25.10 -4.10
N LEU A 219 34.85 -26.27 -3.50
CA LEU A 219 35.40 -26.38 -2.15
C LEU A 219 36.83 -25.82 -2.13
N ARG A 220 37.20 -25.17 -1.01
CA ARG A 220 38.60 -24.85 -0.78
C ARG A 220 39.42 -26.14 -0.80
N LYS A 221 40.42 -26.19 -1.67
CA LYS A 221 41.26 -27.36 -1.87
C LYS A 221 42.68 -26.92 -2.21
N ILE A 222 43.65 -27.71 -1.77
CA ILE A 222 45.03 -27.59 -2.22
C ILE A 222 45.08 -28.18 -3.63
N GLU A 223 45.53 -27.37 -4.58
CA GLU A 223 45.64 -27.72 -5.99
C GLU A 223 47.10 -27.85 -6.40
N ASP A 224 47.34 -28.42 -7.59
CA ASP A 224 48.68 -28.47 -8.16
C ASP A 224 49.22 -27.04 -8.38
N ASN A 225 50.45 -26.79 -7.93
CA ASN A 225 51.14 -25.50 -8.13
C ASN A 225 51.29 -25.14 -9.60
N GLN A 226 51.36 -26.13 -10.51
CA GLN A 226 51.43 -25.89 -11.96
C GLN A 226 50.13 -25.32 -12.52
N ALA A 227 49.01 -25.48 -11.80
CA ALA A 227 47.74 -24.90 -12.18
C ALA A 227 47.62 -23.41 -11.79
N PHE A 228 48.58 -22.82 -11.08
CA PHE A 228 48.51 -21.42 -10.69
C PHE A 228 48.91 -20.47 -11.82
N ILE A 229 48.02 -19.55 -12.16
CA ILE A 229 48.27 -18.45 -13.08
C ILE A 229 48.35 -17.16 -12.28
N ASP A 230 49.53 -16.54 -12.29
CA ASP A 230 49.77 -15.26 -11.62
C ASP A 230 48.87 -14.17 -12.21
N TRP A 231 48.18 -13.47 -11.32
CA TRP A 231 47.26 -12.37 -11.63
C TRP A 231 47.89 -11.24 -12.44
N HIS A 232 49.17 -10.97 -12.22
CA HIS A 232 49.87 -9.84 -12.83
C HIS A 232 50.40 -10.13 -14.24
N LYS A 233 50.20 -11.33 -14.79
CA LYS A 233 50.53 -11.64 -16.19
C LYS A 233 49.76 -10.71 -17.13
N GLU A 234 50.44 -10.19 -18.16
CA GLU A 234 49.88 -9.17 -19.08
C GLU A 234 48.56 -9.60 -19.73
N GLU A 235 48.38 -10.90 -19.99
CA GLU A 235 47.17 -11.48 -20.57
C GLU A 235 45.92 -11.36 -19.67
N PHE A 236 46.11 -11.13 -18.37
CA PHE A 236 45.04 -11.06 -17.35
C PHE A 236 44.94 -9.69 -16.68
N LYS A 237 46.01 -8.87 -16.74
CA LYS A 237 46.08 -7.53 -16.15
C LYS A 237 44.95 -6.59 -16.60
N ASN A 238 44.44 -6.75 -17.82
CA ASN A 238 43.36 -5.92 -18.37
C ASN A 238 41.94 -6.43 -18.07
N ARG A 239 41.79 -7.64 -17.48
CA ARG A 239 40.48 -8.29 -17.34
C ARG A 239 39.71 -7.88 -16.08
N ARG A 240 40.36 -7.24 -15.09
CA ARG A 240 39.75 -6.85 -13.80
C ARG A 240 38.88 -7.95 -13.14
N ALA A 241 39.16 -9.24 -13.39
CA ALA A 241 38.41 -10.34 -12.78
C ALA A 241 38.72 -10.41 -11.27
N LEU A 242 38.09 -11.29 -10.50
CA LEU A 242 38.36 -11.50 -9.05
C LEU A 242 39.23 -12.76 -8.80
N PRO A 243 40.12 -12.78 -7.78
CA PRO A 243 41.11 -13.85 -7.58
C PRO A 243 40.47 -15.13 -7.09
N SER A 244 40.74 -16.24 -7.78
CA SER A 244 40.19 -17.56 -7.45
C SER A 244 41.22 -18.49 -6.80
N ALA A 245 42.49 -18.10 -6.72
CA ALA A 245 43.55 -18.86 -6.09
C ALA A 245 44.53 -17.99 -5.31
N LEU A 246 45.15 -18.60 -4.31
CA LEU A 246 46.26 -18.07 -3.54
C LEU A 246 47.45 -19.04 -3.68
N LEU A 247 48.61 -18.52 -4.07
CA LEU A 247 49.87 -19.22 -4.01
C LEU A 247 50.67 -18.72 -2.81
N LEU A 248 51.07 -19.63 -1.93
CA LEU A 248 51.98 -19.39 -0.83
C LEU A 248 53.33 -20.01 -1.16
N GLU A 249 54.38 -19.21 -1.20
CA GLU A 249 55.77 -19.68 -1.32
C GLU A 249 56.54 -19.36 -0.04
N ALA A 250 57.08 -20.40 0.60
CA ALA A 250 57.89 -20.28 1.81
C ALA A 250 59.29 -20.87 1.56
N ARG A 251 60.34 -20.15 1.96
CA ARG A 251 61.70 -20.69 2.03
C ARG A 251 62.07 -20.97 3.47
N LEU A 252 62.32 -22.25 3.76
CA LEU A 252 62.67 -22.75 5.08
C LEU A 252 64.15 -23.12 5.11
N GLU A 253 64.87 -22.68 6.13
CA GLU A 253 66.24 -23.13 6.40
C GLU A 253 66.25 -24.13 7.55
N THR A 254 66.85 -25.30 7.31
CA THR A 254 67.10 -26.32 8.35
C THR A 254 68.58 -26.38 8.68
N GLY A 255 68.93 -26.18 9.95
CA GLY A 255 70.30 -26.36 10.42
C GLY A 255 70.66 -27.84 10.58
N SER A 256 71.61 -28.35 9.80
CA SER A 256 72.18 -29.70 10.01
C SER A 256 73.21 -29.67 11.14
N ASN A 257 73.42 -30.82 11.82
CA ASN A 257 74.41 -30.95 12.89
C ASN A 257 75.89 -30.89 12.42
N GLY A 258 76.17 -30.48 11.17
CA GLY A 258 77.51 -30.35 10.59
C GLY A 258 77.79 -29.04 9.85
N GLY A 259 76.99 -27.98 10.06
CA GLY A 259 77.26 -26.64 9.49
C GLY A 259 76.74 -26.40 8.07
N SER A 260 76.13 -27.39 7.41
CA SER A 260 75.47 -27.20 6.12
C SER A 260 74.01 -26.76 6.33
N LEU A 261 73.65 -25.57 5.83
CA LEU A 261 72.27 -25.08 5.78
C LEU A 261 71.55 -25.74 4.60
N LEU A 262 70.43 -26.44 4.87
CA LEU A 262 69.55 -26.96 3.83
C LEU A 262 68.37 -26.00 3.64
N LEU A 263 68.30 -25.41 2.44
CA LEU A 263 67.20 -24.55 2.00
C LEU A 263 66.12 -25.40 1.32
N ALA A 264 64.95 -25.47 1.92
CA ALA A 264 63.76 -26.09 1.33
C ALA A 264 62.80 -25.01 0.83
N LYS A 265 62.54 -24.97 -0.48
CA LYS A 265 61.45 -24.15 -1.04
C LYS A 265 60.16 -24.98 -1.02
N ARG A 266 59.12 -24.45 -0.38
CA ARG A 266 57.76 -25.01 -0.39
C ARG A 266 56.82 -24.03 -1.08
N SER A 267 55.97 -24.55 -1.96
CA SER A 267 54.91 -23.79 -2.62
C SER A 267 53.61 -24.55 -2.48
N VAL A 268 52.53 -23.84 -2.13
CA VAL A 268 51.20 -24.40 -1.94
C VAL A 268 50.19 -23.48 -2.64
N CYS A 269 49.49 -24.03 -3.63
CA CYS A 269 48.39 -23.38 -4.32
C CYS A 269 47.07 -23.80 -3.69
N VAL A 270 46.23 -22.84 -3.33
CA VAL A 270 44.93 -23.08 -2.69
C VAL A 270 43.83 -22.35 -3.44
N SER A 271 42.73 -23.03 -3.72
CA SER A 271 41.53 -22.40 -4.29
C SER A 271 40.85 -21.50 -3.25
N LEU A 272 40.43 -20.30 -3.68
CA LEU A 272 39.64 -19.38 -2.87
C LEU A 272 38.17 -19.81 -2.93
N GLY A 273 37.84 -20.81 -2.11
CA GLY A 273 36.52 -21.43 -2.03
C GLY A 273 35.93 -21.51 -0.62
N SER A 274 34.72 -22.06 -0.54
CA SER A 274 33.97 -22.24 0.71
C SER A 274 34.65 -23.29 1.60
N LYS A 275 34.48 -23.12 2.92
CA LYS A 275 34.94 -24.08 3.94
C LYS A 275 34.09 -25.38 3.97
N ALA A 276 32.85 -25.34 3.48
CA ALA A 276 31.91 -26.46 3.50
C ALA A 276 31.19 -26.61 2.15
N ASP A 277 30.80 -27.85 1.83
CA ASP A 277 29.97 -28.16 0.66
C ASP A 277 28.55 -27.70 0.97
N THR A 278 28.28 -26.43 0.68
CA THR A 278 26.97 -25.82 0.94
C THR A 278 25.87 -26.36 0.03
N ARG A 279 26.18 -27.26 -0.92
CA ARG A 279 25.19 -27.96 -1.76
C ARG A 279 24.09 -28.64 -0.94
N ASN A 280 24.38 -29.06 0.29
CA ASN A 280 23.44 -29.75 1.17
C ASN A 280 22.87 -28.89 2.29
N ASN A 281 23.19 -27.59 2.36
CA ASN A 281 22.69 -26.73 3.44
C ASN A 281 21.99 -25.47 2.90
N PRO A 282 20.70 -25.58 2.50
CA PRO A 282 19.91 -24.44 2.06
C PRO A 282 19.72 -23.36 3.14
N GLN A 283 20.12 -23.61 4.39
CA GLN A 283 19.99 -22.71 5.53
C GLN A 283 21.14 -21.70 5.72
N ALA A 284 22.20 -21.74 4.90
CA ALA A 284 23.36 -20.82 5.04
C ALA A 284 23.13 -19.39 4.48
N LEU A 285 21.89 -19.07 4.08
CA LEU A 285 21.45 -17.72 3.70
C LEU A 285 20.15 -17.48 4.49
N ARG A 286 20.22 -16.65 5.54
CA ARG A 286 19.13 -16.43 6.52
C ARG A 286 18.46 -15.06 6.40
N LEU A 287 18.49 -14.45 5.22
CA LEU A 287 17.70 -13.25 4.97
C LEU A 287 16.28 -13.65 4.53
N LYS A 288 15.28 -12.92 5.04
CA LYS A 288 13.88 -13.21 4.71
C LYS A 288 13.66 -12.94 3.22
N PRO A 289 12.87 -13.78 2.51
CA PRO A 289 12.58 -13.55 1.10
C PRO A 289 11.90 -12.18 0.91
N LEU A 290 12.18 -11.51 -0.20
CA LEU A 290 11.54 -10.24 -0.56
C LEU A 290 10.27 -10.49 -1.37
N CYS A 291 9.34 -9.53 -1.39
CA CYS A 291 8.20 -9.53 -2.29
C CYS A 291 8.00 -8.20 -3.01
N LEU A 292 7.45 -8.30 -4.22
CA LEU A 292 6.94 -7.21 -5.03
C LEU A 292 5.40 -7.26 -5.01
N VAL A 293 4.77 -6.16 -4.63
CA VAL A 293 3.31 -6.04 -4.52
C VAL A 293 2.75 -5.23 -5.68
N LEU A 294 1.73 -5.77 -6.35
CA LEU A 294 0.93 -5.07 -7.35
C LEU A 294 -0.50 -4.98 -6.81
N ALA A 295 -0.95 -3.78 -6.45
CA ALA A 295 -2.28 -3.58 -5.90
C ALA A 295 -3.20 -2.85 -6.87
N PHE A 296 -4.45 -3.31 -6.92
CA PHE A 296 -5.56 -2.69 -7.64
C PHE A 296 -6.71 -2.43 -6.65
N PRO A 297 -6.58 -1.46 -5.72
CA PRO A 297 -7.53 -1.30 -4.61
C PRO A 297 -8.98 -1.03 -5.05
N HIS A 298 -9.18 -0.57 -6.29
CA HIS A 298 -10.48 -0.18 -6.82
C HIS A 298 -10.95 -1.07 -7.99
N GLY A 299 -10.20 -2.11 -8.34
CA GLY A 299 -10.52 -2.96 -9.49
C GLY A 299 -9.38 -3.10 -10.48
N ARG A 300 -9.03 -4.34 -10.82
CA ARG A 300 -8.15 -4.64 -11.95
C ARG A 300 -8.96 -4.68 -13.26
N LEU A 301 -8.41 -4.10 -14.32
CA LEU A 301 -9.00 -4.14 -15.66
C LEU A 301 -8.60 -5.45 -16.37
N SER A 302 -9.47 -5.96 -17.26
CA SER A 302 -9.19 -7.19 -18.02
C SER A 302 -7.92 -7.11 -18.86
N ARG A 303 -7.55 -5.90 -19.31
CA ARG A 303 -6.33 -5.65 -20.11
C ARG A 303 -5.04 -5.67 -19.30
N ASP A 304 -5.14 -5.55 -17.97
CA ASP A 304 -4.00 -5.60 -17.06
C ASP A 304 -3.83 -7.06 -16.60
N ALA A 305 -3.59 -7.96 -17.55
CA ALA A 305 -3.58 -9.40 -17.33
C ALA A 305 -2.23 -9.92 -16.86
N SER A 306 -1.13 -9.21 -17.14
CA SER A 306 0.22 -9.62 -16.76
C SER A 306 1.10 -8.42 -16.39
N LEU A 307 2.27 -8.69 -15.78
CA LEU A 307 3.25 -7.65 -15.49
C LEU A 307 3.78 -7.01 -16.78
N ARG A 308 3.91 -7.81 -17.84
CA ARG A 308 4.26 -7.31 -19.18
C ARG A 308 3.25 -6.29 -19.70
N ASP A 309 1.95 -6.55 -19.54
CA ASP A 309 0.91 -5.63 -20.02
C ASP A 309 1.01 -4.27 -19.31
N LEU A 310 1.27 -4.28 -18.00
CA LEU A 310 1.48 -3.05 -17.22
C LEU A 310 2.75 -2.29 -17.66
N LEU A 311 3.85 -2.99 -17.89
CA LEU A 311 5.13 -2.40 -18.30
C LEU A 311 5.06 -1.81 -19.73
N GLN A 312 4.35 -2.45 -20.64
CA GLN A 312 4.29 -2.07 -22.06
C GLN A 312 3.02 -1.29 -22.45
N ARG A 313 2.20 -0.89 -21.47
CA ARG A 313 0.96 -0.17 -21.71
C ARG A 313 1.23 1.18 -22.40
N LYS A 314 0.63 1.38 -23.57
CA LYS A 314 0.78 2.61 -24.37
C LYS A 314 -0.05 3.78 -23.84
N ASP A 315 -1.11 3.50 -23.10
CA ASP A 315 -2.05 4.49 -22.57
C ASP A 315 -1.56 5.15 -21.27
N TRP A 316 -0.29 4.95 -20.90
CA TRP A 316 0.32 5.71 -19.81
C TRP A 316 0.38 7.18 -20.21
N LEU A 317 -0.26 8.02 -19.41
CA LEU A 317 -0.35 9.46 -19.60
C LEU A 317 0.48 10.15 -18.53
N ASN A 318 0.96 11.35 -18.90
CA ASN A 318 1.73 12.23 -18.04
C ASN A 318 2.93 11.54 -17.39
N LYS A 319 3.59 12.25 -16.50
CA LYS A 319 4.73 11.74 -15.75
C LYS A 319 4.55 12.08 -14.28
N GLY A 320 4.91 11.14 -13.41
CA GLY A 320 4.92 11.33 -11.97
C GLY A 320 6.28 11.78 -11.46
N ASN A 321 6.32 12.11 -10.17
CA ASN A 321 7.54 12.51 -9.47
C ASN A 321 7.85 11.52 -8.36
N TRP A 322 9.14 11.27 -8.15
CA TRP A 322 9.64 10.57 -6.99
C TRP A 322 9.95 11.57 -5.87
N THR A 323 9.61 11.17 -4.66
CA THR A 323 9.92 11.88 -3.43
C THR A 323 10.52 10.90 -2.43
N GLN A 324 11.13 11.40 -1.36
CA GLN A 324 11.74 10.56 -0.33
C GLN A 324 11.06 10.83 1.01
N TYR A 325 10.68 9.77 1.70
CA TYR A 325 10.16 9.87 3.05
C TYR A 325 11.30 10.16 4.03
N ARG A 326 11.18 11.21 4.84
CA ARG A 326 12.10 11.52 5.93
C ARG A 326 11.37 11.49 7.25
N ASN A 327 11.73 10.55 8.12
CA ASN A 327 11.23 10.58 9.50
C ASN A 327 11.88 11.76 10.23
N GLY A 328 11.10 12.56 10.95
CA GLY A 328 11.64 13.58 11.84
C GLY A 328 12.47 12.90 12.92
N ASN A 329 13.60 13.49 13.32
CA ASN A 329 14.52 12.96 14.34
C ASN A 329 13.91 12.92 15.76
N GLN A 330 12.75 12.30 15.96
CA GLN A 330 12.30 11.88 17.28
C GLN A 330 12.47 10.37 17.36
N SER A 331 13.57 9.98 18.00
CA SER A 331 13.83 8.62 18.46
C SER A 331 12.55 8.03 19.07
N TYR A 332 12.13 6.87 18.55
CA TYR A 332 11.14 6.01 19.20
C TYR A 332 11.69 5.58 20.57
N GLN A 333 11.47 6.39 21.61
CA GLN A 333 11.46 5.88 22.97
C GLN A 333 10.06 5.34 23.23
N SER A 334 9.97 4.02 23.11
CA SER A 334 8.85 3.18 23.48
C SER A 334 8.62 3.26 25.00
N GLU A 335 7.92 4.27 25.50
CA GLU A 335 7.37 4.29 26.87
C GLU A 335 6.03 5.02 26.94
N SER A 336 5.05 4.62 26.12
CA SER A 336 3.64 4.69 26.53
C SER A 336 2.81 3.91 25.52
N ALA A 337 2.32 2.75 25.97
CA ALA A 337 1.25 2.04 25.31
C ALA A 337 -0.01 2.91 25.36
N ASP A 338 -0.24 3.70 24.32
CA ASP A 338 -1.53 4.32 24.10
C ASP A 338 -2.44 3.28 23.40
N PRO A 339 -3.53 2.80 24.02
CA PRO A 339 -4.37 1.74 23.46
C PRO A 339 -5.07 2.12 22.15
N ALA A 340 -5.04 3.41 21.79
CA ALA A 340 -5.65 3.96 20.58
C ALA A 340 -4.73 3.97 19.35
N GLY A 341 -3.48 3.49 19.45
CA GLY A 341 -2.60 3.31 18.28
C GLY A 341 -2.16 4.59 17.55
N THR A 342 -2.43 5.78 18.10
CA THR A 342 -2.09 7.08 17.50
C THR A 342 -0.73 7.59 17.95
N ALA A 343 0.32 6.78 17.76
CA ALA A 343 1.68 7.30 17.81
C ALA A 343 1.80 8.42 16.76
N ARG A 344 2.07 9.66 17.19
CA ARG A 344 2.28 10.79 16.28
C ARG A 344 3.47 10.47 15.37
N LEU A 345 3.18 10.02 14.16
CA LEU A 345 4.16 9.81 13.09
C LEU A 345 4.61 11.21 12.65
N VAL A 346 5.77 11.65 13.14
CA VAL A 346 6.38 12.95 12.80
C VAL A 346 7.37 12.72 11.67
N GLY A 347 6.97 12.92 10.41
CA GLY A 347 7.82 12.77 9.22
C GLY A 347 7.43 13.76 8.11
N ASN A 348 8.33 14.00 7.15
CA ASN A 348 8.09 14.88 6.01
C ASN A 348 8.49 14.19 4.71
N ILE A 349 7.81 14.54 3.62
CA ILE A 349 8.24 14.18 2.26
C ILE A 349 9.29 15.20 1.82
N ALA A 350 10.43 14.73 1.34
CA ALA A 350 11.54 15.56 0.88
C ALA A 350 11.90 15.24 -0.56
N ILE A 351 12.70 16.12 -1.17
CA ILE A 351 13.36 15.84 -2.43
C ILE A 351 14.38 14.70 -2.20
N PRO A 352 14.45 13.70 -3.10
CA PRO A 352 15.42 12.60 -2.99
C PRO A 352 16.86 13.10 -2.89
N GLU A 353 17.67 12.50 -2.00
CA GLU A 353 19.05 12.94 -1.71
C GLU A 353 20.10 12.59 -2.79
N ALA A 354 19.80 11.72 -3.76
CA ALA A 354 20.73 11.32 -4.84
C ALA A 354 19.99 11.08 -6.18
N PRO A 355 20.67 11.22 -7.33
CA PRO A 355 20.45 12.24 -8.36
C PRO A 355 19.05 12.22 -9.01
N LEU A 356 18.62 13.37 -9.56
CA LEU A 356 17.33 13.63 -10.21
C LEU A 356 16.65 12.38 -10.76
N LEU A 357 15.76 11.79 -9.95
CA LEU A 357 14.73 10.90 -10.47
C LEU A 357 13.88 11.75 -11.40
N GLU A 358 14.08 11.57 -12.70
CA GLU A 358 13.34 12.30 -13.72
C GLU A 358 11.84 12.05 -13.58
N GLN A 359 11.06 12.92 -14.20
CA GLN A 359 9.66 12.65 -14.44
C GLN A 359 9.53 11.35 -15.25
N MET A 360 9.00 10.31 -14.59
CA MET A 360 8.81 8.97 -15.14
C MET A 360 7.33 8.72 -15.40
N SER A 361 7.02 7.96 -16.44
CA SER A 361 5.69 7.37 -16.60
C SER A 361 5.44 6.30 -15.53
N PRO A 362 4.18 5.94 -15.24
CA PRO A 362 3.85 4.86 -14.30
C PRO A 362 4.50 3.51 -14.64
N GLY A 363 4.60 3.18 -15.94
CA GLY A 363 5.27 1.96 -16.41
C GLY A 363 6.78 2.01 -16.17
N GLU A 364 7.41 3.17 -16.38
CA GLU A 364 8.83 3.38 -16.07
C GLU A 364 9.12 3.27 -14.57
N ALA A 365 8.25 3.82 -13.72
CA ALA A 365 8.37 3.69 -12.25
C ALA A 365 8.24 2.22 -11.80
N LEU A 366 7.27 1.48 -12.35
CA LEU A 366 7.13 0.03 -12.12
C LEU A 366 8.36 -0.74 -12.60
N SER A 367 8.92 -0.38 -13.77
CA SER A 367 10.12 -1.02 -14.31
C SER A 367 11.34 -0.83 -13.41
N LEU A 368 11.45 0.34 -12.78
CA LEU A 368 12.52 0.64 -11.83
C LEU A 368 12.36 -0.17 -10.54
N ILE A 369 11.13 -0.29 -10.01
CA ILE A 369 10.87 -1.13 -8.82
C ILE A 369 11.16 -2.60 -9.12
N LEU A 370 10.74 -3.11 -10.29
CA LEU A 370 11.06 -4.47 -10.71
C LEU A 370 12.58 -4.67 -10.84
N TYR A 371 13.28 -3.68 -11.40
CA TYR A 371 14.74 -3.68 -11.49
C TYR A 371 15.38 -3.77 -10.11
N GLU A 372 14.97 -2.93 -9.16
CA GLU A 372 15.50 -2.95 -7.80
C GLU A 372 15.16 -4.25 -7.07
N PHE A 373 13.96 -4.79 -7.26
CA PHE A 373 13.54 -6.09 -6.74
C PHE A 373 14.45 -7.22 -7.25
N VAL A 374 14.70 -7.32 -8.56
CA VAL A 374 15.58 -8.37 -9.14
C VAL A 374 17.04 -8.13 -8.77
N LYS A 375 17.48 -6.87 -8.76
CA LYS A 375 18.86 -6.50 -8.43
C LYS A 375 19.21 -6.90 -7.02
N HIS A 376 18.30 -6.85 -6.05
CA HIS A 376 18.58 -7.14 -4.63
C HIS A 376 18.47 -8.63 -4.24
N GLN A 377 18.33 -9.52 -5.21
CA GLN A 377 18.26 -10.96 -4.94
C GLN A 377 19.64 -11.51 -4.52
N GLU A 378 19.63 -12.58 -3.73
CA GLU A 378 20.84 -13.19 -3.16
C GLU A 378 21.40 -14.34 -3.98
N ARG A 379 20.57 -14.89 -4.88
CA ARG A 379 20.93 -16.02 -5.72
C ARG A 379 20.80 -15.64 -7.19
N PRO A 380 21.63 -16.20 -8.08
CA PRO A 380 21.43 -16.09 -9.51
C PRO A 380 20.02 -16.58 -9.88
N ILE A 381 19.36 -15.85 -10.78
CA ILE A 381 18.04 -16.20 -11.30
C ILE A 381 18.20 -16.76 -12.70
N GLU A 382 17.47 -17.84 -13.01
CA GLU A 382 17.33 -18.30 -14.38
C GLU A 382 16.42 -17.36 -15.16
N GLN A 383 16.90 -16.87 -16.31
CA GLN A 383 16.14 -15.94 -17.15
C GLN A 383 14.74 -16.45 -17.48
N LYS A 384 14.60 -17.76 -17.73
CA LYS A 384 13.32 -18.39 -18.07
C LYS A 384 12.26 -18.19 -16.96
N ASN A 385 12.66 -18.19 -15.70
CA ASN A 385 11.76 -18.01 -14.56
C ASN A 385 11.32 -16.55 -14.42
N LEU A 386 12.26 -15.61 -14.60
CA LEU A 386 11.94 -14.17 -14.63
C LEU A 386 10.96 -13.86 -15.76
N LEU A 387 11.22 -14.38 -16.97
CA LEU A 387 10.31 -14.21 -18.10
C LEU A 387 8.96 -14.91 -17.88
N LYS A 388 8.94 -16.08 -17.25
CA LYS A 388 7.70 -16.77 -16.89
C LYS A 388 6.83 -15.90 -15.98
N ILE A 389 7.40 -15.29 -14.93
CA ILE A 389 6.67 -14.41 -14.02
C ILE A 389 6.18 -13.15 -14.73
N VAL A 390 7.02 -12.53 -15.56
CA VAL A 390 6.65 -11.30 -16.25
C VAL A 390 5.54 -11.51 -17.28
N ASN A 391 5.55 -12.65 -17.97
CA ASN A 391 4.54 -13.00 -18.99
C ASN A 391 3.35 -13.80 -18.42
N ALA A 392 3.39 -14.25 -17.17
CA ALA A 392 2.30 -15.03 -16.60
C ALA A 392 1.04 -14.16 -16.46
N SER A 393 -0.08 -14.71 -16.89
CA SER A 393 -1.38 -14.14 -16.57
C SER A 393 -1.61 -14.21 -15.07
N PHE A 394 -2.04 -13.10 -14.48
CA PHE A 394 -2.49 -13.04 -13.11
C PHE A 394 -3.70 -13.95 -12.95
N ALA A 395 -3.70 -14.77 -11.89
CA ALA A 395 -4.84 -15.63 -11.58
C ALA A 395 -6.10 -14.77 -11.37
N GLU A 396 -7.27 -15.30 -11.74
CA GLU A 396 -8.53 -14.61 -11.46
C GLU A 396 -8.83 -14.69 -9.96
N ALA A 397 -9.05 -13.55 -9.31
CA ALA A 397 -9.64 -13.54 -7.98
C ALA A 397 -10.94 -14.35 -8.03
N PRO A 398 -11.15 -15.31 -7.10
CA PRO A 398 -12.38 -16.07 -7.04
C PRO A 398 -13.53 -15.08 -6.94
N LYS A 399 -14.61 -15.37 -7.68
CA LYS A 399 -15.87 -14.67 -7.44
C LYS A 399 -16.16 -14.90 -5.97
N ALA A 400 -16.06 -13.86 -5.15
CA ALA A 400 -16.72 -13.84 -3.86
C ALA A 400 -18.12 -14.38 -4.13
N GLU A 401 -18.39 -15.59 -3.65
CA GLU A 401 -19.74 -16.08 -3.50
C GLU A 401 -20.45 -14.93 -2.81
N ALA A 402 -21.54 -14.45 -3.41
CA ALA A 402 -22.40 -13.52 -2.71
C ALA A 402 -22.71 -14.21 -1.39
N GLN A 403 -22.03 -13.80 -0.31
CA GLN A 403 -22.49 -14.15 1.01
C GLN A 403 -23.90 -13.60 0.98
N GLU A 404 -24.88 -14.49 0.95
CA GLU A 404 -26.24 -14.23 1.37
C GLU A 404 -26.11 -13.70 2.80
N GLN A 405 -25.75 -12.42 2.91
CA GLN A 405 -25.92 -11.66 4.13
C GLN A 405 -27.42 -11.58 4.25
N THR A 406 -27.96 -12.58 4.94
CA THR A 406 -29.28 -12.58 5.55
C THR A 406 -29.59 -11.16 5.95
N ASP A 407 -30.54 -10.56 5.25
CA ASP A 407 -31.08 -9.24 5.56
C ASP A 407 -31.65 -9.33 6.98
N ARG A 408 -30.82 -9.07 7.98
CA ARG A 408 -31.31 -8.68 9.29
C ARG A 408 -31.90 -7.30 9.09
N GLU A 409 -33.22 -7.29 8.93
CA GLU A 409 -34.05 -6.11 9.04
C GLU A 409 -33.86 -5.54 10.45
N ASP A 410 -32.89 -4.64 10.62
CA ASP A 410 -32.84 -3.79 11.79
C ASP A 410 -33.94 -2.73 11.62
N ASP A 411 -35.08 -2.96 12.28
CA ASP A 411 -36.30 -2.13 12.32
C ASP A 411 -36.10 -0.71 12.90
N ASN A 412 -34.85 -0.30 13.16
CA ASN A 412 -34.56 1.01 13.70
C ASN A 412 -34.45 2.03 12.55
N ASN A 413 -35.40 2.98 12.54
CA ASN A 413 -35.48 4.15 11.64
C ASN A 413 -34.25 5.11 11.66
N GLU A 414 -33.13 4.72 12.28
CA GLU A 414 -31.90 5.51 12.28
C GLU A 414 -31.05 5.20 11.05
N LEU A 415 -30.53 6.24 10.39
CA LEU A 415 -29.48 6.09 9.37
C LEU A 415 -28.23 5.51 10.04
N ASP A 416 -28.17 4.19 10.16
CA ASP A 416 -26.95 3.52 10.60
C ASP A 416 -25.91 3.56 9.47
N TYR A 417 -25.05 4.58 9.54
CA TYR A 417 -24.00 4.81 8.55
C TYR A 417 -22.96 3.69 8.50
N LEU A 418 -22.80 2.89 9.57
CA LEU A 418 -21.82 1.80 9.64
C LEU A 418 -22.24 0.62 8.76
N SER A 419 -23.49 0.14 8.90
CA SER A 419 -24.02 -0.92 8.02
C SER A 419 -24.15 -0.50 6.56
N MET A 420 -24.35 0.80 6.28
CA MET A 420 -24.31 1.33 4.92
C MET A 420 -22.91 1.25 4.31
N GLN A 421 -21.86 1.60 5.06
CA GLN A 421 -20.47 1.58 4.57
C GLN A 421 -20.02 0.18 4.15
N GLU A 422 -20.39 -0.86 4.90
CA GLU A 422 -20.08 -2.25 4.56
C GLU A 422 -20.78 -2.70 3.26
N ARG A 423 -22.00 -2.23 3.01
CA ARG A 423 -22.78 -2.55 1.79
C ARG A 423 -22.27 -1.79 0.56
N VAL A 424 -21.86 -0.52 0.71
CA VAL A 424 -21.27 0.29 -0.38
C VAL A 424 -20.00 -0.34 -0.94
N ALA A 425 -19.20 -0.99 -0.08
CA ALA A 425 -17.98 -1.70 -0.47
C ALA A 425 -18.22 -2.85 -1.46
N ASN A 426 -19.46 -3.31 -1.64
CA ASN A 426 -19.79 -4.35 -2.62
C ASN A 426 -20.43 -3.80 -3.90
N GLN A 427 -20.89 -2.54 -3.90
CA GLN A 427 -21.74 -2.00 -4.97
C GLN A 427 -21.08 -0.90 -5.83
N ALA A 428 -20.20 -0.07 -5.25
CA ALA A 428 -19.54 1.04 -5.96
C ALA A 428 -18.01 1.06 -5.72
N ASN A 429 -17.22 1.17 -6.79
CA ASN A 429 -15.75 1.14 -6.76
C ASN A 429 -15.09 2.40 -7.39
N THR A 430 -15.89 3.37 -7.83
CA THR A 430 -15.45 4.69 -8.32
C THR A 430 -16.46 5.78 -7.94
N SER A 431 -16.17 7.04 -8.22
CA SER A 431 -17.05 8.18 -7.94
C SER A 431 -16.90 9.29 -8.97
N LEU A 432 -17.95 10.12 -9.05
CA LEU A 432 -17.97 11.34 -9.86
C LEU A 432 -17.36 12.51 -9.09
N VAL A 433 -16.37 13.17 -9.69
CA VAL A 433 -15.63 14.27 -9.06
C VAL A 433 -15.36 15.41 -10.04
N GLN A 434 -15.05 16.59 -9.50
CA GLN A 434 -14.45 17.68 -10.27
C GLN A 434 -12.93 17.46 -10.35
N GLU A 435 -12.38 17.50 -11.57
CA GLU A 435 -10.93 17.59 -11.77
C GLU A 435 -10.47 18.92 -11.21
N SER A 436 -9.76 18.84 -10.10
CA SER A 436 -9.09 19.98 -9.49
C SER A 436 -7.70 19.51 -9.13
N ASP A 437 -6.73 20.41 -9.24
CA ASP A 437 -5.37 20.13 -8.78
C ASP A 437 -5.30 19.92 -7.26
N ALA A 438 -6.43 19.91 -6.54
CA ALA A 438 -6.53 19.65 -5.10
C ALA A 438 -5.83 18.34 -4.69
N ARG A 439 -5.92 17.31 -5.55
CA ARG A 439 -5.20 16.04 -5.35
C ARG A 439 -3.69 16.30 -5.36
N THR A 440 -3.16 16.76 -6.49
CA THR A 440 -1.74 17.09 -6.64
C THR A 440 -1.23 18.11 -5.63
N PHE A 441 -2.04 19.09 -5.27
CA PHE A 441 -1.76 20.05 -4.21
C PHE A 441 -1.61 19.35 -2.84
N ALA A 442 -2.47 18.39 -2.51
CA ALA A 442 -2.33 17.61 -1.29
C ALA A 442 -1.04 16.76 -1.27
N TYR A 443 -0.60 16.26 -2.43
CA TYR A 443 0.68 15.54 -2.55
C TYR A 443 1.89 16.47 -2.47
N LEU A 444 1.91 17.56 -3.25
CA LEU A 444 3.07 18.44 -3.44
C LEU A 444 3.25 19.51 -2.35
N TYR A 445 2.17 20.10 -1.83
CA TYR A 445 2.23 21.32 -1.01
C TYR A 445 2.09 21.10 0.50
N ARG A 446 2.02 19.85 0.96
CA ARG A 446 1.95 19.55 2.39
C ARG A 446 3.33 19.52 3.08
N GLY A 447 4.23 20.41 2.64
CA GLY A 447 5.40 20.90 3.39
C GLY A 447 5.06 22.07 4.34
N GLY A 448 3.82 22.57 4.34
CA GLY A 448 3.29 23.47 5.37
C GLY A 448 2.60 22.71 6.52
N ALA A 449 2.86 23.11 7.77
CA ALA A 449 2.34 22.53 9.02
C ALA A 449 2.21 20.97 9.04
N ARG A 450 3.31 20.29 8.69
CA ARG A 450 3.80 18.94 9.06
C ARG A 450 2.92 17.68 9.13
N GLU A 451 1.59 17.71 9.23
CA GLU A 451 0.86 16.46 9.54
C GLU A 451 -0.03 15.90 8.43
N LYS A 452 -0.60 16.72 7.55
CA LYS A 452 -1.67 16.22 6.66
C LYS A 452 -1.14 15.36 5.51
N GLY A 453 -0.01 15.69 4.88
CA GLY A 453 0.43 15.04 3.62
C GLY A 453 1.07 13.71 3.87
N LEU A 454 1.85 13.67 4.94
CA LEU A 454 2.26 12.46 5.58
C LEU A 454 1.06 11.57 5.92
N LYS A 455 0.04 12.09 6.63
CA LYS A 455 -1.17 11.29 6.93
C LYS A 455 -1.86 10.78 5.66
N ALA A 456 -1.89 11.55 4.57
CA ALA A 456 -2.47 11.08 3.29
C ALA A 456 -1.63 9.97 2.65
N VAL A 457 -0.31 10.08 2.65
CA VAL A 457 0.59 9.02 2.19
C VAL A 457 0.50 7.77 3.06
N ILE A 458 0.46 7.93 4.39
CA ILE A 458 0.27 6.83 5.33
C ILE A 458 -1.08 6.16 5.05
N ASN A 459 -2.16 6.94 4.99
CA ASN A 459 -3.49 6.43 4.71
C ASN A 459 -3.59 5.76 3.34
N ALA A 460 -2.80 6.20 2.36
CA ALA A 460 -2.74 5.60 1.03
C ALA A 460 -2.34 4.13 1.06
N PHE A 461 -1.39 3.77 1.92
CA PHE A 461 -0.90 2.40 2.03
C PHE A 461 -1.44 1.66 3.26
N SER A 462 -2.10 2.33 4.21
CA SER A 462 -2.46 1.73 5.51
C SER A 462 -3.85 1.09 5.56
N ASP A 463 -4.79 1.51 4.73
CA ASP A 463 -6.13 0.89 4.65
C ASP A 463 -6.52 0.79 3.18
N GLY A 464 -6.54 -0.42 2.62
CA GLY A 464 -7.07 -0.67 1.28
C GLY A 464 -8.58 -0.37 1.13
N GLN A 465 -9.20 0.29 2.10
CA GLN A 465 -10.62 0.63 2.08
C GLN A 465 -10.89 1.89 1.26
N ARG A 466 -11.93 1.79 0.43
CA ARG A 466 -12.40 2.81 -0.51
C ARG A 466 -12.83 4.07 0.24
N ARG A 467 -11.97 5.09 0.33
CA ARG A 467 -12.34 6.38 0.93
C ARG A 467 -12.66 7.41 -0.15
N PHE A 468 -13.82 7.27 -0.78
CA PHE A 468 -14.39 8.36 -1.57
C PHE A 468 -15.06 9.38 -0.63
N PRO A 469 -15.06 10.68 -0.95
CA PRO A 469 -15.77 11.66 -0.14
C PRO A 469 -17.28 11.35 -0.10
N ASN A 470 -17.88 11.41 1.09
CA ASN A 470 -19.31 11.07 1.28
C ASN A 470 -20.27 11.88 0.39
N SER A 471 -19.89 13.08 -0.01
CA SER A 471 -20.70 13.96 -0.87
C SER A 471 -20.53 13.69 -2.37
N THR A 472 -19.67 12.75 -2.77
CA THR A 472 -19.55 12.36 -4.19
C THR A 472 -20.68 11.44 -4.63
N LEU A 473 -20.97 11.42 -5.93
CA LEU A 473 -21.89 10.42 -6.47
C LEU A 473 -21.16 9.08 -6.62
N PRO A 474 -21.71 7.96 -6.12
CA PRO A 474 -21.11 6.64 -6.27
C PRO A 474 -21.30 6.14 -7.70
N MET A 475 -20.24 5.55 -8.25
CA MET A 475 -20.19 5.06 -9.63
C MET A 475 -19.58 3.65 -9.66
N VAL A 476 -19.79 2.95 -10.76
CA VAL A 476 -19.30 1.59 -10.99
C VAL A 476 -18.33 1.56 -12.15
N LEU A 477 -17.17 0.94 -11.96
CA LEU A 477 -16.19 0.59 -12.97
C LEU A 477 -16.29 -0.91 -13.29
N TYR A 478 -16.48 -1.22 -14.56
CA TYR A 478 -16.47 -2.58 -15.10
C TYR A 478 -15.06 -2.98 -15.54
N GLN A 479 -14.81 -4.29 -15.64
CA GLN A 479 -13.49 -4.83 -16.01
C GLN A 479 -13.00 -4.39 -17.40
N ASP A 480 -13.93 -4.03 -18.31
CA ASP A 480 -13.63 -3.49 -19.64
C ASP A 480 -13.21 -2.00 -19.63
N GLY A 481 -13.20 -1.37 -18.45
CA GLY A 481 -12.86 0.03 -18.24
C GLY A 481 -13.99 1.02 -18.51
N SER A 482 -15.21 0.52 -18.78
CA SER A 482 -16.41 1.36 -18.85
C SER A 482 -16.99 1.65 -17.48
N VAL A 483 -17.86 2.66 -17.40
CA VAL A 483 -18.47 3.12 -16.16
C VAL A 483 -19.98 3.06 -16.26
N GLY A 484 -20.66 2.86 -15.14
CA GLY A 484 -22.11 2.94 -15.02
C GLY A 484 -22.53 3.50 -13.66
N LEU A 485 -23.83 3.78 -13.54
CA LEU A 485 -24.45 4.00 -12.24
C LEU A 485 -24.69 2.63 -11.57
N PRO A 486 -24.52 2.51 -10.24
CA PRO A 486 -24.82 1.25 -9.55
C PRO A 486 -26.25 0.77 -9.83
N GLY A 487 -26.45 -0.52 -10.09
CA GLY A 487 -27.78 -1.11 -10.27
C GLY A 487 -28.45 -0.78 -11.60
N ARG A 488 -27.73 -0.20 -12.56
CA ARG A 488 -28.21 0.04 -13.93
C ARG A 488 -27.38 -0.76 -14.94
N LYS A 489 -28.04 -1.24 -16.00
CA LYS A 489 -27.37 -1.89 -17.14
C LYS A 489 -26.77 -0.89 -18.12
N GLU A 490 -27.33 0.31 -18.16
CA GLU A 490 -26.87 1.41 -19.01
C GLU A 490 -25.52 1.92 -18.52
N LYS A 491 -24.57 2.02 -19.44
CA LYS A 491 -23.25 2.59 -19.16
C LYS A 491 -23.38 4.11 -19.16
N TYR A 492 -22.64 4.75 -18.24
CA TYR A 492 -22.48 6.18 -18.17
C TYR A 492 -21.40 6.61 -19.16
N ASP A 493 -21.79 7.39 -20.17
CA ASP A 493 -20.85 7.93 -21.15
C ASP A 493 -20.89 9.46 -21.15
N ALA A 494 -19.82 10.09 -20.65
CA ALA A 494 -19.71 11.55 -20.65
C ALA A 494 -19.33 12.12 -22.03
N ALA A 495 -18.87 11.28 -22.99
CA ALA A 495 -18.44 11.71 -24.32
C ALA A 495 -19.59 11.85 -25.31
N THR A 496 -20.74 11.21 -25.07
CA THR A 496 -21.93 11.32 -25.93
C THR A 496 -22.89 12.42 -25.46
N SER A 497 -23.64 12.98 -26.42
CA SER A 497 -24.63 14.06 -26.28
C SER A 497 -25.56 13.90 -25.05
N LEU A 498 -26.20 15.00 -24.62
CA LEU A 498 -27.24 15.10 -23.56
C LEU A 498 -28.42 14.09 -23.65
N GLN A 499 -28.38 13.18 -24.61
CA GLN A 499 -29.31 12.07 -24.85
C GLN A 499 -28.99 10.81 -24.02
N ASP A 500 -27.83 10.70 -23.35
CA ASP A 500 -27.57 9.58 -22.43
C ASP A 500 -28.54 9.66 -21.22
N PRO A 501 -29.43 8.67 -21.03
CA PRO A 501 -30.42 8.66 -19.95
C PRO A 501 -29.78 8.68 -18.56
N SER A 502 -28.63 8.01 -18.37
CA SER A 502 -27.94 7.96 -17.06
C SER A 502 -27.35 9.33 -16.71
N ARG A 503 -26.81 10.02 -17.71
CA ARG A 503 -26.27 11.37 -17.54
C ARG A 503 -27.35 12.40 -17.20
N LYS A 504 -28.46 12.37 -17.94
CA LYS A 504 -29.59 13.26 -17.69
C LYS A 504 -30.15 13.06 -16.28
N LEU A 505 -30.24 11.80 -15.82
CA LEU A 505 -30.68 11.49 -14.48
C LEU A 505 -29.82 12.11 -13.38
N VAL A 506 -28.48 12.08 -13.55
CA VAL A 506 -27.54 12.70 -12.60
C VAL A 506 -27.72 14.22 -12.56
N ILE A 507 -27.81 14.87 -13.73
CA ILE A 507 -28.02 16.32 -13.82
C ILE A 507 -29.35 16.71 -13.15
N ASP A 508 -30.44 16.02 -13.50
CA ASP A 508 -31.76 16.26 -12.94
C ASP A 508 -31.73 16.12 -11.40
N LEU A 509 -31.15 15.04 -10.87
CA LEU A 509 -31.07 14.81 -9.43
C LEU A 509 -30.29 15.90 -8.69
N LEU A 510 -29.08 16.25 -9.17
CA LEU A 510 -28.24 17.27 -8.52
C LEU A 510 -28.92 18.64 -8.55
N THR A 511 -29.55 18.98 -9.69
CA THR A 511 -30.31 20.23 -9.85
C THR A 511 -31.49 20.27 -8.88
N ASP A 512 -32.22 19.17 -8.74
CA ASP A 512 -33.39 19.07 -7.86
C ASP A 512 -33.02 19.13 -6.37
N ILE A 513 -31.90 18.52 -5.97
CA ILE A 513 -31.36 18.67 -4.60
C ILE A 513 -30.99 20.14 -4.32
N TYR A 514 -30.32 20.80 -5.27
CA TYR A 514 -29.93 22.20 -5.14
C TYR A 514 -31.15 23.12 -5.02
N ASN A 515 -32.10 22.99 -5.94
CA ASN A 515 -33.32 23.80 -5.96
C ASN A 515 -34.19 23.58 -4.72
N THR A 516 -34.20 22.36 -4.17
CA THR A 516 -34.89 22.08 -2.90
C THR A 516 -34.23 22.81 -1.72
N ASN A 517 -32.89 22.80 -1.63
CA ASN A 517 -32.17 23.53 -0.59
C ASN A 517 -32.35 25.06 -0.75
N LEU A 518 -32.31 25.56 -1.99
CA LEU A 518 -32.55 26.98 -2.30
C LEU A 518 -33.96 27.41 -1.92
N SER A 519 -34.99 26.66 -2.36
CA SER A 519 -36.40 26.95 -2.06
C SER A 519 -36.69 26.95 -0.56
N ALA A 520 -36.04 26.06 0.19
CA ALA A 520 -36.13 26.04 1.65
C ALA A 520 -35.51 27.29 2.28
N ASN A 521 -34.33 27.72 1.82
CA ASN A 521 -33.67 28.93 2.31
C ASN A 521 -34.46 30.20 1.98
N GLU A 522 -35.04 30.28 0.78
CA GLU A 522 -35.94 31.37 0.37
C GLU A 522 -37.21 31.39 1.23
N THR A 523 -37.84 30.22 1.44
CA THR A 523 -39.03 30.10 2.31
C THR A 523 -38.73 30.53 3.74
N MET A 524 -37.57 30.15 4.28
CA MET A 524 -37.14 30.58 5.61
C MET A 524 -37.02 32.10 5.69
N THR A 525 -36.51 32.74 4.63
CA THR A 525 -36.37 34.19 4.54
C THR A 525 -37.73 34.88 4.44
N THR A 526 -38.61 34.41 3.54
CA THR A 526 -39.98 34.92 3.38
C THR A 526 -40.77 34.79 4.69
N ALA A 527 -40.70 33.63 5.35
CA ALA A 527 -41.38 33.40 6.62
C ALA A 527 -40.90 34.37 7.72
N ARG A 528 -39.59 34.64 7.82
CA ARG A 528 -39.03 35.61 8.77
C ARG A 528 -39.51 37.03 8.49
N VAL A 529 -39.50 37.45 7.22
CA VAL A 529 -39.99 38.79 6.82
C VAL A 529 -41.47 38.94 7.14
N MET A 530 -42.28 37.93 6.80
CA MET A 530 -43.72 37.92 7.07
C MET A 530 -44.02 37.94 8.57
N GLN A 531 -43.28 37.18 9.37
CA GLN A 531 -43.41 37.17 10.82
C GLN A 531 -43.07 38.55 11.43
N ALA A 532 -41.96 39.16 11.01
CA ALA A 532 -41.54 40.49 11.49
C ALA A 532 -42.57 41.58 11.11
N ASN A 533 -43.05 41.56 9.86
CA ASN A 533 -44.08 42.47 9.38
C ASN A 533 -45.41 42.27 10.12
N ALA A 534 -45.80 41.03 10.41
CA ALA A 534 -47.00 40.72 11.16
C ALA A 534 -46.90 41.20 12.62
N TYR A 535 -45.78 40.97 13.31
CA TYR A 535 -45.58 41.50 14.67
C TYR A 535 -45.66 43.02 14.73
N LYS A 536 -45.05 43.71 13.75
CA LYS A 536 -45.13 45.17 13.64
C LYS A 536 -46.59 45.62 13.47
N LYS A 537 -47.34 45.00 12.54
CA LYS A 537 -48.76 45.32 12.31
C LYS A 537 -49.66 44.96 13.50
N ILE A 538 -49.37 43.90 14.24
CA ILE A 538 -50.11 43.53 15.47
C ILE A 538 -49.94 44.60 16.54
N LYS A 539 -48.72 45.14 16.71
CA LYS A 539 -48.46 46.23 17.65
C LYS A 539 -49.25 47.49 17.26
N GLU A 540 -49.20 47.89 15.99
CA GLU A 540 -49.97 49.03 15.48
C GLU A 540 -51.50 48.81 15.62
N SER A 541 -51.98 47.58 15.42
CA SER A 541 -53.40 47.23 15.58
C SER A 541 -53.83 47.24 17.05
N ASN A 542 -52.99 46.78 17.99
CA ASN A 542 -53.24 46.89 19.43
C ASN A 542 -53.40 48.34 19.88
N ASP A 543 -52.53 49.24 19.41
CA ASP A 543 -52.61 50.66 19.73
C ASP A 543 -53.93 51.26 19.20
N ARG A 544 -54.34 50.89 17.98
CA ARG A 544 -55.64 51.30 17.40
C ARG A 544 -56.84 50.74 18.15
N ILE A 545 -56.82 49.46 18.52
CA ILE A 545 -57.87 48.81 19.30
C ILE A 545 -58.00 49.47 20.67
N PHE A 546 -56.88 49.78 21.32
CA PHE A 546 -56.86 50.50 22.60
C PHE A 546 -57.52 51.88 22.48
N LEU A 547 -57.14 52.68 21.48
CA LEU A 547 -57.74 53.99 21.22
C LEU A 547 -59.24 53.88 20.90
N LEU A 548 -59.63 52.94 20.04
CA LEU A 548 -61.04 52.71 19.69
C LEU A 548 -61.87 52.27 20.91
N ASN A 549 -61.31 51.44 21.79
CA ASN A 549 -61.96 51.06 23.05
C ASN A 549 -62.10 52.25 24.01
N GLN A 550 -61.05 53.06 24.16
CA GLN A 550 -61.08 54.26 25.01
C GLN A 550 -62.13 55.26 24.50
N ASP A 551 -62.20 55.48 23.19
CA ASP A 551 -63.18 56.34 22.56
C ASP A 551 -64.61 55.78 22.69
N LEU A 552 -64.79 54.47 22.55
CA LEU A 552 -66.09 53.82 22.77
C LEU A 552 -66.55 53.96 24.22
N ILE A 553 -65.66 53.77 25.20
CA ILE A 553 -65.95 53.98 26.63
C ILE A 553 -66.40 55.43 26.85
N TYR A 554 -65.66 56.40 26.32
CA TYR A 554 -66.00 57.81 26.40
C TYR A 554 -67.38 58.13 25.81
N LEU A 555 -67.64 57.70 24.56
CA LEU A 555 -68.92 57.95 23.87
C LEU A 555 -70.11 57.26 24.54
N THR A 556 -69.90 56.09 25.17
CA THR A 556 -70.97 55.41 25.92
C THR A 556 -71.32 56.07 27.26
N GLY A 557 -70.43 56.91 27.80
CA GLY A 557 -70.63 57.64 29.06
C GLY A 557 -71.38 58.98 28.94
N ILE A 558 -71.71 59.43 27.73
CA ILE A 558 -72.38 60.72 27.44
C ILE A 558 -73.86 60.47 27.09
N LYS A 559 -74.75 61.47 27.30
CA LYS A 559 -76.17 61.40 26.87
C LYS A 559 -76.26 61.13 25.37
N GLN A 560 -76.95 60.05 25.01
CA GLN A 560 -77.03 59.55 23.62
C GLN A 560 -78.15 60.25 22.82
N ASP A 561 -77.77 60.96 21.77
CA ASP A 561 -78.63 61.41 20.67
C ASP A 561 -78.49 60.47 19.45
N ASP A 562 -79.29 60.68 18.39
CA ASP A 562 -79.25 59.78 17.23
C ASP A 562 -77.90 59.80 16.49
N LYS A 563 -77.18 60.94 16.50
CA LYS A 563 -75.83 61.06 15.93
C LYS A 563 -74.79 60.26 16.71
N THR A 564 -74.81 60.31 18.04
CA THR A 564 -73.86 59.55 18.88
C THR A 564 -74.12 58.05 18.81
N LYS A 565 -75.37 57.59 18.64
CA LYS A 565 -75.67 56.17 18.40
C LYS A 565 -75.10 55.65 17.09
N GLU A 566 -75.20 56.45 16.02
CA GLU A 566 -74.64 56.12 14.71
C GLU A 566 -73.09 56.09 14.76
N GLU A 567 -72.47 57.00 15.49
CA GLU A 567 -71.01 56.99 15.66
C GLU A 567 -70.51 55.82 16.50
N ILE A 568 -71.25 55.41 17.55
CA ILE A 568 -70.96 54.21 18.34
C ILE A 568 -71.03 52.94 17.47
N SER A 569 -72.03 52.83 16.58
CA SER A 569 -72.17 51.65 15.71
C SER A 569 -71.02 51.57 14.68
N LEU A 570 -70.65 52.69 14.06
CA LEU A 570 -69.50 52.78 13.16
C LEU A 570 -68.18 52.42 13.85
N ARG A 571 -67.96 52.90 15.09
CA ARG A 571 -66.75 52.56 15.86
C ARG A 571 -66.73 51.10 16.30
N ARG A 572 -67.87 50.50 16.63
CA ARG A 572 -67.97 49.04 16.88
C ARG A 572 -67.61 48.23 15.64
N ILE A 573 -68.10 48.61 14.47
CA ILE A 573 -67.76 47.94 13.19
C ILE A 573 -66.26 48.07 12.92
N LYS A 574 -65.67 49.26 13.11
CA LYS A 574 -64.22 49.47 12.96
C LYS A 574 -63.40 48.64 13.96
N LEU A 575 -63.84 48.58 15.21
CA LEU A 575 -63.20 47.77 16.25
C LEU A 575 -63.25 46.29 15.89
N GLU A 576 -64.39 45.78 15.45
CA GLU A 576 -64.54 44.38 15.05
C GLU A 576 -63.67 44.06 13.81
N ASN A 577 -63.64 44.95 12.83
CA ASN A 577 -62.76 44.82 11.67
C ASN A 577 -61.27 44.80 12.06
N GLU A 578 -60.84 45.64 13.00
CA GLU A 578 -59.44 45.62 13.49
C GLU A 578 -59.15 44.35 14.31
N LYS A 579 -60.09 43.86 15.13
CA LYS A 579 -59.96 42.57 15.82
C LYS A 579 -59.84 41.40 14.84
N GLN A 580 -60.63 41.40 13.76
CA GLN A 580 -60.54 40.39 12.69
C GLN A 580 -59.20 40.45 11.96
N LYS A 581 -58.72 41.65 11.60
CA LYS A 581 -57.37 41.82 11.02
C LYS A 581 -56.29 41.32 11.96
N GLN A 582 -56.39 41.62 13.25
CA GLN A 582 -55.45 41.14 14.25
C GLN A 582 -55.47 39.61 14.36
N LEU A 583 -56.65 39.00 14.29
CA LEU A 583 -56.79 37.54 14.29
C LEU A 583 -56.11 36.90 13.07
N VAL A 584 -56.28 37.46 11.88
CA VAL A 584 -55.57 37.03 10.66
C VAL A 584 -54.05 37.19 10.83
N LEU A 585 -53.58 38.33 11.35
CA LEU A 585 -52.15 38.55 11.59
C LEU A 585 -51.56 37.57 12.60
N ASN A 586 -52.29 37.20 13.66
CA ASN A 586 -51.88 36.17 14.60
C ASN A 586 -51.76 34.79 13.91
N LYS A 587 -52.66 34.47 12.97
CA LYS A 587 -52.55 33.25 12.15
C LYS A 587 -51.36 33.31 11.18
N VAL A 588 -51.06 34.48 10.60
CA VAL A 588 -49.84 34.68 9.80
C VAL A 588 -48.59 34.42 10.62
N VAL A 589 -48.50 34.92 11.86
CA VAL A 589 -47.36 34.63 12.75
C VAL A 589 -47.23 33.13 13.02
N TYR A 590 -48.34 32.45 13.32
CA TYR A 590 -48.36 31.01 13.56
C TYR A 590 -47.88 30.22 12.33
N LEU A 591 -48.46 30.48 11.15
CA LEU A 591 -48.09 29.82 9.91
C LEU A 591 -46.66 30.12 9.48
N SER A 592 -46.20 31.36 9.66
CA SER A 592 -44.80 31.74 9.39
C SER A 592 -43.83 30.97 10.29
N THR A 593 -44.19 30.77 11.56
CA THR A 593 -43.37 29.97 12.49
C THR A 593 -43.29 28.51 12.06
N GLN A 594 -44.42 27.92 11.63
CA GLN A 594 -44.44 26.57 11.08
C GLN A 594 -43.63 26.47 9.79
N ALA A 595 -43.84 27.39 8.84
CA ALA A 595 -43.09 27.46 7.59
C ALA A 595 -41.58 27.56 7.82
N GLN A 596 -41.17 28.36 8.80
CA GLN A 596 -39.76 28.49 9.16
C GLN A 596 -39.18 27.18 9.71
N GLN A 597 -39.90 26.49 10.60
CA GLN A 597 -39.46 25.20 11.14
C GLN A 597 -39.38 24.12 10.06
N ASN A 598 -40.40 24.06 9.19
CA ASN A 598 -40.47 23.11 8.09
C ASN A 598 -39.39 23.38 7.03
N ALA A 599 -39.15 24.66 6.71
CA ALA A 599 -38.07 25.07 5.82
C ALA A 599 -36.69 24.72 6.40
N GLN A 600 -36.47 24.94 7.70
CA GLN A 600 -35.22 24.55 8.35
C GLN A 600 -35.00 23.04 8.31
N LEU A 601 -36.04 22.24 8.55
CA LEU A 601 -35.95 20.78 8.44
C LEU A 601 -35.64 20.35 7.00
N THR A 602 -36.33 20.91 6.01
CA THR A 602 -36.12 20.63 4.58
C THR A 602 -34.72 21.02 4.11
N ALA A 603 -34.21 22.17 4.56
CA ALA A 603 -32.85 22.61 4.27
C ALA A 603 -31.80 21.67 4.90
N SER A 604 -32.00 21.22 6.15
CA SER A 604 -31.14 20.23 6.83
C SER A 604 -31.14 18.90 6.09
N THR A 605 -32.32 18.36 5.77
CA THR A 605 -32.44 17.06 5.10
C THR A 605 -31.91 17.10 3.66
N SER A 606 -32.14 18.17 2.89
CA SER A 606 -31.53 18.31 1.55
C SER A 606 -30.01 18.45 1.60
N PHE A 607 -29.48 19.13 2.62
CA PHE A 607 -28.04 19.17 2.88
C PHE A 607 -27.49 17.77 3.21
N GLU A 608 -28.15 17.02 4.09
CA GLU A 608 -27.78 15.64 4.45
C GLU A 608 -27.79 14.71 3.24
N VAL A 609 -28.82 14.81 2.38
CA VAL A 609 -28.91 14.03 1.13
C VAL A 609 -27.71 14.29 0.23
N GLY A 610 -27.31 15.56 0.07
CA GLY A 610 -26.15 15.90 -0.74
C GLY A 610 -24.81 15.61 -0.08
N SER A 611 -24.68 15.75 1.24
CA SER A 611 -23.42 15.50 1.97
C SER A 611 -23.11 14.02 2.13
N HIS A 612 -24.13 13.15 2.01
CA HIS A 612 -24.02 11.70 2.12
C HIS A 612 -24.45 10.96 0.85
N LEU A 613 -24.43 11.63 -0.31
CA LEU A 613 -24.89 11.07 -1.58
C LEU A 613 -24.18 9.76 -1.95
N PHE A 614 -22.88 9.61 -1.63
CA PHE A 614 -22.11 8.39 -1.87
C PHE A 614 -22.71 7.18 -1.17
N LEU A 615 -23.20 7.37 0.07
CA LEU A 615 -23.80 6.33 0.89
C LEU A 615 -25.27 6.09 0.49
N LEU A 616 -26.04 7.16 0.32
CA LEU A 616 -27.47 7.08 0.02
C LEU A 616 -27.76 6.52 -1.38
N ALA A 617 -26.89 6.78 -2.36
CA ALA A 617 -27.06 6.33 -3.74
C ALA A 617 -26.23 5.08 -4.09
N ALA A 618 -25.59 4.41 -3.10
CA ALA A 618 -24.68 3.30 -3.34
C ALA A 618 -25.32 2.12 -4.11
N GLY A 619 -26.61 1.86 -3.85
CA GLY A 619 -27.40 0.84 -4.56
C GLY A 619 -28.03 1.30 -5.87
N GLY A 620 -27.76 2.54 -6.31
CA GLY A 620 -28.23 3.09 -7.57
C GLY A 620 -29.18 4.28 -7.44
N ILE A 621 -29.48 4.90 -8.58
CA ILE A 621 -30.45 6.00 -8.71
C ILE A 621 -31.45 5.62 -9.79
N HIS A 622 -32.73 5.74 -9.45
CA HIS A 622 -33.85 5.49 -10.38
C HIS A 622 -34.91 6.59 -10.27
N ARG A 623 -35.58 6.87 -11.39
CA ARG A 623 -36.71 7.82 -11.40
C ARG A 623 -38.03 7.08 -11.15
N LEU A 624 -38.85 7.64 -10.26
CA LEU A 624 -40.20 7.11 -9.99
C LEU A 624 -41.18 7.69 -11.02
N GLN A 625 -42.03 6.85 -11.62
CA GLN A 625 -43.04 7.29 -12.61
C GLN A 625 -44.36 7.79 -11.97
N ALA A 626 -44.43 7.91 -10.65
CA ALA A 626 -45.67 8.22 -9.94
C ALA A 626 -45.97 9.75 -9.91
N GLY A 627 -46.70 10.24 -10.91
CA GLY A 627 -47.36 11.56 -10.92
C GLY A 627 -46.59 12.72 -11.56
N ASP A 628 -47.19 13.92 -11.54
CA ASP A 628 -46.68 15.16 -12.19
C ASP A 628 -45.37 15.73 -11.60
N LYS A 629 -44.85 15.16 -10.49
CA LYS A 629 -43.67 15.68 -9.77
C LYS A 629 -42.50 14.70 -9.86
N PRO A 630 -41.27 15.18 -10.12
CA PRO A 630 -40.10 14.31 -10.11
C PRO A 630 -39.90 13.73 -8.71
N ALA A 631 -39.58 12.44 -8.63
CA ALA A 631 -39.18 11.77 -7.40
C ALA A 631 -38.13 10.71 -7.73
N TYR A 632 -37.19 10.51 -6.80
CA TYR A 632 -36.01 9.66 -7.00
C TYR A 632 -35.94 8.56 -5.96
N LEU A 633 -35.64 7.36 -6.40
CA LEU A 633 -35.27 6.25 -5.53
C LEU A 633 -33.74 6.18 -5.44
N LEU A 634 -33.22 6.41 -4.24
CA LEU A 634 -31.80 6.38 -3.91
C LEU A 634 -31.48 5.09 -3.17
N GLY A 635 -30.49 4.36 -3.67
CA GLY A 635 -29.97 3.14 -3.05
C GLY A 635 -31.00 2.01 -2.92
N LYS A 636 -32.08 2.06 -3.73
CA LYS A 636 -33.25 1.17 -3.64
C LYS A 636 -33.98 1.23 -2.28
N ARG A 637 -33.73 2.26 -1.47
CA ARG A 637 -34.20 2.34 -0.07
C ARG A 637 -34.81 3.66 0.33
N TYR A 638 -34.37 4.76 -0.27
CA TYR A 638 -34.82 6.09 0.11
C TYR A 638 -35.53 6.75 -1.05
N VAL A 639 -36.71 7.29 -0.80
CA VAL A 639 -37.45 8.09 -1.76
C VAL A 639 -37.19 9.56 -1.46
N PHE A 640 -36.50 10.24 -2.37
CA PHE A 640 -36.30 11.68 -2.34
C PHE A 640 -37.37 12.37 -3.20
N LYS A 641 -38.14 13.28 -2.58
CA LYS A 641 -39.19 14.09 -3.21
C LYS A 641 -38.77 15.57 -3.22
N PRO A 642 -38.25 16.08 -4.35
CA PRO A 642 -37.85 17.47 -4.46
C PRO A 642 -39.01 18.45 -4.31
N VAL A 643 -38.70 19.63 -3.76
CA VAL A 643 -39.64 20.75 -3.59
C VAL A 643 -39.02 21.97 -4.25
N LEU A 644 -39.48 22.24 -5.47
CA LEU A 644 -38.85 23.21 -6.37
C LEU A 644 -39.41 24.64 -6.26
N GLN A 645 -40.48 24.84 -5.48
CA GLN A 645 -41.16 26.12 -5.34
C GLN A 645 -41.09 26.60 -3.89
N SER A 646 -40.59 27.81 -3.69
CA SER A 646 -40.58 28.50 -2.39
C SER A 646 -41.99 28.96 -1.98
N LEU A 647 -42.22 29.14 -0.68
CA LEU A 647 -43.45 29.75 -0.17
C LEU A 647 -43.60 31.20 -0.67
N VAL A 648 -44.77 31.49 -1.24
CA VAL A 648 -45.14 32.86 -1.66
C VAL A 648 -45.92 33.55 -0.54
N GLU A 649 -45.74 34.87 -0.39
CA GLU A 649 -46.42 35.66 0.66
C GLU A 649 -47.96 35.57 0.59
N SER A 650 -48.52 35.53 -0.62
CA SER A 650 -49.97 35.44 -0.85
C SER A 650 -50.56 34.15 -0.31
N GLU A 651 -49.88 33.01 -0.50
CA GLU A 651 -50.33 31.71 0.02
C GLU A 651 -50.48 31.74 1.55
N LEU A 652 -49.56 32.43 2.22
CA LEU A 652 -49.54 32.53 3.67
C LEU A 652 -50.72 33.36 4.19
N TYR A 653 -51.04 34.47 3.51
CA TYR A 653 -52.22 35.28 3.83
C TYR A 653 -53.54 34.56 3.52
N GLU A 654 -53.65 33.90 2.37
CA GLU A 654 -54.86 33.15 1.98
C GLU A 654 -55.16 32.02 2.98
N GLU A 655 -54.15 31.25 3.38
CA GLU A 655 -54.31 30.19 4.39
C GLU A 655 -54.58 30.75 5.79
N ALA A 656 -53.98 31.90 6.14
CA ALA A 656 -54.29 32.59 7.39
C ALA A 656 -55.75 33.08 7.45
N GLU A 657 -56.29 33.59 6.34
CA GLU A 657 -57.69 34.02 6.25
C GLU A 657 -58.66 32.83 6.33
N LYS A 658 -58.33 31.69 5.70
CA LYS A 658 -59.12 30.47 5.83
C LYS A 658 -59.15 29.98 7.29
N LEU A 659 -57.99 29.93 7.95
CA LEU A 659 -57.86 29.56 9.36
C LEU A 659 -58.53 30.54 10.32
N ALA A 660 -58.60 31.83 9.95
CA ALA A 660 -59.28 32.86 10.73
C ALA A 660 -60.81 32.69 10.68
N LYS A 661 -61.35 32.30 9.53
CA LYS A 661 -62.80 32.05 9.33
C LYS A 661 -63.27 30.73 9.96
N GLN A 662 -62.38 29.75 10.07
CA GLN A 662 -62.68 28.44 10.67
C GLN A 662 -62.37 28.44 12.19
N LEU A 663 -63.31 28.95 12.99
CA LEU A 663 -63.27 28.81 14.44
C LEU A 663 -63.37 27.32 14.84
N ASN A 664 -62.23 26.73 15.25
CA ASN A 664 -62.11 25.46 15.99
C ASN A 664 -62.19 24.09 15.25
N GLN A 665 -61.85 23.96 13.96
CA GLN A 665 -61.66 22.63 13.33
C GLN A 665 -60.20 22.29 12.99
N PRO A 666 -59.80 20.99 13.02
CA PRO A 666 -58.40 20.58 13.01
C PRO A 666 -57.77 20.59 11.61
N LYS A 667 -56.60 21.26 11.53
CA LYS A 667 -55.32 21.01 10.82
C LYS A 667 -55.20 20.30 9.45
N GLU A 668 -56.19 19.64 8.84
CA GLU A 668 -55.88 18.68 7.74
C GLU A 668 -55.80 19.25 6.30
N ASN A 669 -56.43 20.39 6.00
CA ASN A 669 -56.56 20.89 4.61
C ASN A 669 -55.66 22.09 4.26
N GLN A 670 -54.42 22.13 4.75
CA GLN A 670 -53.44 23.09 4.21
C GLN A 670 -52.91 22.60 2.85
N ASN A 671 -53.03 23.42 1.79
CA ASN A 671 -52.61 23.00 0.45
C ASN A 671 -51.10 23.16 0.20
N SER A 672 -50.42 24.06 0.94
CA SER A 672 -49.00 24.35 0.74
C SER A 672 -48.10 23.36 1.49
N PHE A 673 -47.09 22.83 0.80
CA PHE A 673 -46.09 21.91 1.36
C PHE A 673 -45.41 22.50 2.60
N TRP A 674 -45.05 23.78 2.54
CA TRP A 674 -44.30 24.46 3.60
C TRP A 674 -45.08 24.64 4.90
N LEU A 675 -46.42 24.53 4.86
CA LEU A 675 -47.27 24.70 6.04
C LEU A 675 -47.54 23.36 6.75
N LYS A 676 -47.35 22.24 6.05
CA LYS A 676 -47.45 20.87 6.57
C LYS A 676 -46.08 20.32 6.96
N THR A 677 -46.05 19.27 7.79
CA THR A 677 -44.80 18.58 8.12
C THR A 677 -44.12 18.12 6.83
N PRO A 678 -42.89 18.59 6.55
CA PRO A 678 -42.23 18.35 5.29
C PRO A 678 -41.77 16.90 5.21
N ASP A 679 -41.86 16.35 4.01
CA ASP A 679 -41.60 14.95 3.75
C ASP A 679 -40.84 14.78 2.44
N ILE A 680 -39.55 15.16 2.47
CA ILE A 680 -38.68 15.14 1.29
C ILE A 680 -37.81 13.89 1.20
N LEU A 681 -37.62 13.14 2.29
CA LEU A 681 -36.84 11.91 2.32
C LEU A 681 -37.53 10.87 3.20
N LYS A 682 -37.86 9.72 2.63
CA LYS A 682 -38.48 8.59 3.33
C LYS A 682 -37.77 7.28 3.04
N SER A 683 -37.63 6.42 4.05
CA SER A 683 -37.33 5.01 3.80
C SER A 683 -38.50 4.36 3.07
N VAL A 684 -38.23 3.45 2.14
CA VAL A 684 -39.22 2.65 1.42
C VAL A 684 -40.07 1.81 2.38
N THR A 685 -39.49 1.31 3.48
CA THR A 685 -40.23 0.55 4.52
C THR A 685 -41.20 1.44 5.30
N ALA A 686 -40.73 2.62 5.73
CA ALA A 686 -41.55 3.65 6.39
C ALA A 686 -42.57 4.28 5.43
N ALA A 687 -42.29 4.23 4.12
CA ALA A 687 -43.17 4.75 3.09
C ALA A 687 -44.40 3.88 2.86
N LYS A 688 -44.45 2.62 3.39
CA LYS A 688 -45.49 1.59 3.14
C LYS A 688 -46.31 1.99 1.93
N LEU A 689 -45.66 1.92 0.77
CA LEU A 689 -46.30 2.23 -0.49
C LEU A 689 -47.51 1.32 -0.57
N ASP A 690 -48.70 1.91 -0.42
CA ASP A 690 -49.95 1.18 -0.42
C ASP A 690 -49.97 0.27 -1.65
N ALA A 691 -49.76 -1.04 -1.39
CA ALA A 691 -49.43 -2.10 -2.34
C ALA A 691 -48.14 -1.91 -3.17
N ASP A 692 -47.24 -2.91 -3.09
CA ASP A 692 -46.07 -3.17 -3.94
C ASP A 692 -46.36 -3.22 -5.48
N HIS A 693 -47.57 -2.85 -5.91
CA HIS A 693 -48.08 -3.02 -7.27
C HIS A 693 -48.35 -1.71 -8.03
N GLN A 694 -48.19 -0.52 -7.43
CA GLN A 694 -48.55 0.74 -8.13
C GLN A 694 -47.39 1.65 -8.52
N ILE A 695 -46.16 1.41 -8.07
CA ILE A 695 -45.02 2.22 -8.50
C ILE A 695 -44.17 1.44 -9.51
N SER A 696 -44.35 1.73 -10.79
CA SER A 696 -43.39 1.36 -11.82
C SER A 696 -42.15 2.25 -11.68
N ILE A 697 -41.00 1.61 -11.45
CA ILE A 697 -39.70 2.27 -11.49
C ILE A 697 -39.09 1.94 -12.84
N GLU A 698 -39.13 2.90 -13.77
CA GLU A 698 -38.65 2.71 -15.15
C GLU A 698 -39.25 1.46 -15.83
N GLY A 699 -40.50 1.13 -15.48
CA GLY A 699 -41.22 -0.05 -16.01
C GLY A 699 -40.95 -1.38 -15.30
N LYS A 700 -40.16 -1.40 -14.21
CA LYS A 700 -39.88 -2.60 -13.39
C LYS A 700 -40.43 -2.46 -11.97
N SER A 701 -40.63 -3.61 -11.31
CA SER A 701 -40.96 -3.65 -9.87
C SER A 701 -39.71 -3.39 -9.02
N LEU A 702 -39.91 -2.97 -7.76
CA LEU A 702 -38.81 -2.78 -6.81
C LEU A 702 -38.06 -4.10 -6.54
N SER A 703 -38.77 -5.22 -6.45
CA SER A 703 -38.18 -6.56 -6.28
C SER A 703 -37.27 -6.95 -7.44
N ASP A 704 -37.68 -6.67 -8.69
CA ASP A 704 -36.86 -6.96 -9.87
C ASP A 704 -35.59 -6.10 -9.87
N LEU A 705 -35.71 -4.83 -9.46
CA LEU A 705 -34.57 -3.93 -9.35
C LEU A 705 -33.60 -4.39 -8.26
N ILE A 706 -34.09 -4.83 -7.10
CA ILE A 706 -33.23 -5.35 -6.02
C ILE A 706 -32.44 -6.57 -6.50
N ALA A 707 -33.05 -7.44 -7.31
CA ALA A 707 -32.40 -8.62 -7.89
C ALA A 707 -31.40 -8.32 -9.02
N GLU A 708 -31.36 -7.10 -9.58
CA GLU A 708 -30.36 -6.73 -10.58
C GLU A 708 -28.97 -6.51 -9.94
N GLU A 709 -28.08 -7.48 -10.15
CA GLU A 709 -26.66 -7.37 -9.85
C GLU A 709 -25.85 -6.79 -11.02
N ASN A 710 -24.84 -5.99 -10.69
CA ASN A 710 -23.86 -5.52 -11.66
C ASN A 710 -22.91 -6.69 -12.00
N ALA A 711 -23.18 -7.41 -13.08
CA ALA A 711 -22.25 -8.42 -13.59
C ALA A 711 -20.98 -7.76 -14.16
N GLY A 712 -19.80 -8.38 -13.97
CA GLY A 712 -18.54 -7.93 -14.59
C GLY A 712 -17.86 -6.72 -13.94
N LEU A 713 -18.15 -6.46 -12.65
CA LEU A 713 -17.47 -5.43 -11.85
C LEU A 713 -15.96 -5.66 -11.76
N ALA A 714 -15.17 -4.59 -11.85
CA ALA A 714 -13.77 -4.62 -11.48
C ALA A 714 -13.65 -4.74 -9.95
N ARG A 715 -13.06 -5.83 -9.46
CA ARG A 715 -12.96 -6.12 -8.02
C ARG A 715 -11.56 -5.81 -7.49
N PRO A 716 -11.44 -5.31 -6.23
CA PRO A 716 -10.16 -5.12 -5.61
C PRO A 716 -9.33 -6.40 -5.62
N GLU A 717 -8.07 -6.26 -5.97
CA GLU A 717 -7.16 -7.39 -6.05
C GLU A 717 -5.75 -6.91 -5.69
N THR A 718 -5.04 -7.69 -4.89
CA THR A 718 -3.61 -7.49 -4.61
C THR A 718 -2.86 -8.75 -4.98
N LEU A 719 -1.85 -8.59 -5.81
CA LEU A 719 -0.98 -9.66 -6.29
C LEU A 719 0.37 -9.49 -5.61
N VAL A 720 0.91 -10.57 -5.07
CA VAL A 720 2.21 -10.55 -4.41
C VAL A 720 3.13 -11.58 -5.03
N ILE A 721 4.20 -11.07 -5.64
CA ILE A 721 5.27 -11.88 -6.24
C ILE A 721 6.34 -12.08 -5.17
N ASP A 722 6.43 -13.30 -4.67
CA ASP A 722 7.51 -13.72 -3.78
C ASP A 722 8.81 -13.91 -4.58
N SER A 723 9.93 -13.44 -4.07
CA SER A 723 11.27 -13.68 -4.64
C SER A 723 11.57 -15.16 -4.88
N ARG A 724 11.02 -16.06 -4.07
CA ARG A 724 11.13 -17.51 -4.27
C ARG A 724 10.43 -17.99 -5.54
N ALA A 725 9.47 -17.23 -6.10
CA ALA A 725 8.89 -17.57 -7.40
C ALA A 725 9.95 -17.49 -8.52
N LEU A 726 10.99 -16.67 -8.36
CA LEU A 726 12.08 -16.52 -9.32
C LEU A 726 12.94 -17.80 -9.43
N SER A 727 12.88 -18.70 -8.45
CA SER A 727 13.51 -20.03 -8.54
C SER A 727 12.66 -21.07 -9.25
N GLY A 728 11.37 -20.82 -9.49
CA GLY A 728 10.51 -21.62 -10.37
C GLY A 728 9.30 -22.32 -9.71
N ASP A 729 9.31 -22.45 -8.38
CA ASP A 729 8.40 -23.37 -7.65
C ASP A 729 7.38 -22.68 -6.73
N PHE A 730 7.32 -21.34 -6.71
CA PHE A 730 6.37 -20.59 -5.89
C PHE A 730 5.31 -19.87 -6.73
N PRO A 731 4.03 -19.91 -6.32
CA PRO A 731 2.95 -19.18 -7.00
C PRO A 731 3.00 -17.68 -6.70
N THR A 732 2.39 -16.87 -7.57
CA THR A 732 2.01 -15.50 -7.21
C THR A 732 0.82 -15.56 -6.25
N LEU A 733 0.92 -14.89 -5.11
CA LEU A 733 -0.15 -14.88 -4.10
C LEU A 733 -1.22 -13.85 -4.47
N VAL A 734 -2.49 -14.22 -4.29
CA VAL A 734 -3.63 -13.38 -4.65
C VAL A 734 -4.47 -13.09 -3.40
N PHE A 735 -4.83 -11.81 -3.22
CA PHE A 735 -5.64 -11.34 -2.11
C PHE A 735 -6.78 -10.47 -2.64
N GLY A 736 -7.98 -10.62 -2.06
CA GLY A 736 -9.10 -9.71 -2.32
C GLY A 736 -8.96 -8.36 -1.60
N ASN A 737 -8.24 -8.34 -0.48
CA ASN A 737 -7.95 -7.14 0.31
C ASN A 737 -6.44 -6.92 0.41
N TYR A 738 -6.02 -5.70 0.72
CA TYR A 738 -4.61 -5.37 0.87
C TYR A 738 -4.02 -6.02 2.13
N PRO A 739 -3.07 -6.98 2.02
CA PRO A 739 -2.63 -7.79 3.16
C PRO A 739 -1.56 -7.11 4.03
N LEU A 740 -1.03 -5.96 3.62
CA LEU A 740 0.07 -5.25 4.29
C LEU A 740 -0.40 -3.91 4.88
N ALA A 741 -1.68 -3.78 5.22
CA ALA A 741 -2.28 -2.54 5.72
C ALA A 741 -1.59 -2.01 6.99
N SER A 742 -1.03 -2.90 7.82
CA SER A 742 -0.28 -2.52 9.03
C SER A 742 1.17 -2.07 8.77
N SER A 743 1.65 -2.12 7.51
CA SER A 743 3.01 -1.72 7.15
C SER A 743 3.22 -0.22 7.33
N ARG A 744 4.24 0.17 8.13
CA ARG A 744 4.58 1.57 8.37
C ARG A 744 5.58 2.09 7.34
N HIS A 745 5.49 3.39 7.07
CA HIS A 745 6.46 4.13 6.27
C HIS A 745 7.81 4.24 7.00
N MET A 746 8.90 4.02 6.27
CA MET A 746 10.25 3.98 6.81
C MET A 746 11.10 5.15 6.34
N ASN A 747 11.99 5.64 7.21
CA ASN A 747 12.94 6.69 6.85
C ASN A 747 13.80 6.28 5.65
N GLY A 748 13.83 7.11 4.62
CA GLY A 748 14.65 6.94 3.42
C GLY A 748 14.00 6.20 2.26
N GLU A 749 12.78 5.67 2.40
CA GLU A 749 12.06 5.02 1.28
C GLU A 749 11.68 6.06 0.21
N LEU A 750 11.64 5.63 -1.05
CA LEU A 750 11.21 6.47 -2.16
C LEU A 750 9.72 6.24 -2.46
N ILE A 751 9.00 7.31 -2.72
CA ILE A 751 7.56 7.30 -3.01
C ILE A 751 7.33 8.03 -4.33
N TYR A 752 6.76 7.31 -5.28
CA TYR A 752 6.35 7.81 -6.59
C TYR A 752 4.87 8.13 -6.60
N TYR A 753 4.50 9.23 -7.24
CA TYR A 753 3.10 9.56 -7.51
C TYR A 753 2.91 10.18 -8.90
N CYS A 754 1.89 9.68 -9.60
CA CYS A 754 1.39 10.24 -10.84
C CYS A 754 -0.12 10.49 -10.74
N GLN A 755 -0.52 11.75 -10.92
CA GLN A 755 -1.91 12.13 -10.76
C GLN A 755 -2.80 11.46 -11.84
N THR A 756 -2.42 11.66 -13.08
CA THR A 756 -3.18 11.25 -14.26
C THR A 756 -2.39 10.17 -14.96
N ALA A 757 -2.28 9.01 -14.30
CA ALA A 757 -1.47 7.89 -14.76
C ALA A 757 -2.00 7.31 -16.06
N CYS A 758 -3.31 7.10 -16.19
CA CYS A 758 -3.92 6.73 -17.46
C CYS A 758 -5.39 7.16 -17.52
N LYS A 759 -5.94 7.22 -18.74
CA LYS A 759 -7.37 7.43 -18.99
C LYS A 759 -7.99 6.17 -19.59
N THR A 760 -9.18 5.79 -19.12
CA THR A 760 -10.02 4.77 -19.75
C THR A 760 -11.30 5.41 -20.27
N LYS A 761 -11.67 5.09 -21.53
CA LYS A 761 -12.91 5.54 -22.19
C LYS A 761 -13.16 7.06 -22.06
N GLU A 762 -12.09 7.85 -22.17
CA GLU A 762 -12.01 9.33 -22.11
C GLU A 762 -12.43 10.01 -20.78
N THR A 763 -13.18 9.35 -19.92
CA THR A 763 -13.84 9.97 -18.74
C THR A 763 -13.26 9.55 -17.40
N VAL A 764 -12.63 8.37 -17.33
CA VAL A 764 -12.08 7.83 -16.09
C VAL A 764 -10.60 8.08 -16.03
N VAL A 765 -10.18 8.79 -14.98
CA VAL A 765 -8.78 9.04 -14.67
C VAL A 765 -8.31 8.14 -13.57
N TRP A 766 -7.14 7.52 -13.77
CA TRP A 766 -6.47 6.70 -12.79
C TRP A 766 -5.25 7.40 -12.23
N SER A 767 -4.94 7.12 -10.98
CA SER A 767 -3.68 7.48 -10.33
C SER A 767 -2.75 6.29 -10.24
N SER A 768 -1.45 6.56 -10.19
CA SER A 768 -0.46 5.55 -9.86
C SER A 768 0.36 6.03 -8.68
N LEU A 769 0.57 5.12 -7.74
CA LEU A 769 1.35 5.32 -6.54
C LEU A 769 2.34 4.16 -6.45
N ALA A 770 3.58 4.43 -6.08
CA ALA A 770 4.56 3.36 -5.91
C ALA A 770 5.50 3.69 -4.75
N ARG A 771 6.03 2.65 -4.10
CA ARG A 771 7.04 2.80 -3.05
C ARG A 771 8.15 1.78 -3.23
N ASP A 772 9.38 2.25 -3.08
CA ASP A 772 10.60 1.46 -3.16
C ASP A 772 11.29 1.46 -1.79
N TYR A 773 11.27 0.29 -1.14
CA TYR A 773 11.89 0.07 0.17
C TYR A 773 13.38 -0.25 0.08
N LEU A 774 13.86 -0.67 -1.09
CA LEU A 774 15.22 -1.16 -1.28
C LEU A 774 16.22 -0.01 -1.46
N LYS A 775 15.74 1.20 -1.80
CA LYS A 775 16.55 2.43 -1.92
C LYS A 775 16.89 3.11 -0.57
N ARG A 776 16.70 2.43 0.56
CA ARG A 776 16.90 2.98 1.90
C ARG A 776 18.35 3.46 2.12
N SER A 777 18.52 4.68 2.62
CA SER A 777 19.80 5.15 3.19
C SER A 777 20.19 4.24 4.36
N ARG A 778 21.44 3.76 4.34
CA ARG A 778 22.04 2.65 5.11
C ARG A 778 21.91 2.66 6.65
N LEU A 779 21.20 3.60 7.28
CA LEU A 779 21.24 3.83 8.72
C LEU A 779 20.39 2.89 9.59
N ALA A 780 19.57 2.03 9.01
CA ALA A 780 18.73 1.14 9.80
C ALA A 780 19.14 -0.33 9.60
N ARG A 781 19.87 -0.84 10.58
CA ARG A 781 20.01 -2.28 10.80
C ARG A 781 18.63 -2.94 10.89
N GLU A 782 18.61 -4.22 10.57
CA GLU A 782 17.50 -5.17 10.36
C GLU A 782 16.38 -5.23 11.44
N SER A 783 16.44 -4.42 12.50
CA SER A 783 15.57 -4.52 13.67
C SER A 783 14.25 -3.76 13.61
N GLU A 784 13.95 -3.01 12.53
CA GLU A 784 12.77 -2.12 12.50
C GLU A 784 11.63 -2.58 11.57
N LEU A 785 11.68 -3.79 10.99
CA LEU A 785 10.62 -4.29 10.08
C LEU A 785 9.32 -4.75 10.79
N TYR A 786 9.14 -4.38 12.06
CA TYR A 786 8.09 -4.93 12.92
C TYR A 786 6.82 -4.08 12.89
N ASN A 787 5.87 -4.50 12.05
CA ASN A 787 4.44 -4.60 12.39
C ASN A 787 3.64 -5.14 11.21
N ILE A 788 4.05 -6.28 10.65
CA ILE A 788 3.23 -7.02 9.69
C ILE A 788 2.94 -8.38 10.35
N ASP A 789 1.69 -8.83 10.29
CA ASP A 789 1.29 -10.16 10.76
C ASP A 789 2.27 -11.20 10.19
N PRO A 790 2.99 -11.98 11.01
CA PRO A 790 3.97 -12.95 10.55
C PRO A 790 3.39 -14.02 9.61
N ASN A 791 2.06 -14.17 9.57
CA ASN A 791 1.34 -15.11 8.72
C ASN A 791 0.47 -14.45 7.64
N TRP A 792 0.68 -13.15 7.33
CA TRP A 792 -0.15 -12.43 6.35
C TRP A 792 -0.29 -13.18 5.01
N CYS A 793 0.77 -13.84 4.54
CA CYS A 793 0.79 -14.59 3.29
C CYS A 793 -0.14 -15.81 3.29
N LYS A 794 -0.48 -16.36 4.47
CA LYS A 794 -1.41 -17.48 4.64
C LYS A 794 -2.87 -17.07 4.49
N THR A 795 -3.16 -15.78 4.44
CA THR A 795 -4.51 -15.26 4.14
C THR A 795 -4.77 -15.12 2.64
N ALA A 796 -3.79 -15.44 1.79
CA ALA A 796 -3.98 -15.45 0.35
C ALA A 796 -5.04 -16.48 -0.05
N VAL A 797 -5.79 -16.17 -1.10
CA VAL A 797 -6.79 -17.07 -1.68
C VAL A 797 -6.16 -18.42 -2.04
N ASN A 798 -4.96 -18.39 -2.58
CA ASN A 798 -4.19 -19.55 -3.02
C ASN A 798 -3.08 -19.92 -2.04
N ALA A 799 -3.24 -19.60 -0.75
CA ALA A 799 -2.26 -19.95 0.29
C ALA A 799 -2.03 -21.46 0.43
N ASN A 800 -3.00 -22.29 0.03
CA ASN A 800 -2.88 -23.75 -0.01
C ASN A 800 -1.79 -24.26 -0.97
N LEU A 801 -1.34 -23.44 -1.91
CA LEU A 801 -0.22 -23.76 -2.80
C LEU A 801 1.16 -23.44 -2.18
N LEU A 802 1.20 -22.81 -1.00
CA LEU A 802 2.44 -22.56 -0.27
C LEU A 802 2.86 -23.79 0.53
N PRO A 803 4.16 -24.10 0.63
CA PRO A 803 4.67 -25.07 1.60
C PRO A 803 4.30 -24.67 3.03
N GLU A 804 3.91 -25.62 3.88
CA GLU A 804 3.47 -25.34 5.27
C GLU A 804 4.53 -24.60 6.11
N GLU A 805 5.81 -24.89 5.85
CA GLU A 805 6.96 -24.29 6.53
C GLU A 805 7.39 -22.92 5.96
N ALA A 806 6.73 -22.44 4.90
CA ALA A 806 7.09 -21.19 4.26
C ALA A 806 6.72 -19.98 5.13
N GLY A 807 7.73 -19.27 5.65
CA GLY A 807 7.53 -17.95 6.24
C GLY A 807 7.13 -16.90 5.20
N CYS A 808 6.46 -15.83 5.64
CA CYS A 808 6.03 -14.75 4.74
C CYS A 808 7.20 -13.82 4.34
N PRO A 809 7.24 -13.35 3.08
CA PRO A 809 8.29 -12.46 2.61
C PRO A 809 8.15 -11.04 3.19
N GLN A 810 9.26 -10.29 3.13
CA GLN A 810 9.34 -8.87 3.46
C GLN A 810 9.04 -8.01 2.23
N LEU A 811 8.41 -6.86 2.43
CA LEU A 811 8.08 -5.93 1.36
C LEU A 811 9.36 -5.26 0.81
N GLY A 812 9.70 -5.54 -0.45
CA GLY A 812 10.80 -4.88 -1.16
C GLY A 812 10.34 -3.72 -2.04
N GLY A 813 9.15 -3.83 -2.63
CA GLY A 813 8.59 -2.77 -3.45
C GLY A 813 7.11 -2.98 -3.69
N GLU A 814 6.42 -1.88 -3.96
CA GLU A 814 5.00 -1.89 -4.22
C GLU A 814 4.61 -0.87 -5.28
N TRP A 815 3.69 -1.27 -6.14
CA TRP A 815 3.06 -0.42 -7.13
C TRP A 815 1.55 -0.59 -7.08
N GLN A 816 0.83 0.52 -7.12
CA GLN A 816 -0.62 0.56 -7.08
C GLN A 816 -1.18 1.32 -8.28
N LEU A 817 -2.22 0.77 -8.90
CA LEU A 817 -3.12 1.49 -9.79
C LEU A 817 -4.44 1.73 -9.04
N ARG A 818 -4.74 2.99 -8.71
CA ARG A 818 -5.86 3.32 -7.81
C ARG A 818 -6.57 4.59 -8.21
N ALA A 819 -7.62 4.91 -7.47
CA ALA A 819 -8.45 6.09 -7.65
C ALA A 819 -8.91 6.26 -9.11
N PRO A 820 -9.64 5.28 -9.68
CA PRO A 820 -10.45 5.54 -10.86
C PRO A 820 -11.46 6.62 -10.47
N LEU A 821 -11.41 7.76 -11.13
CA LEU A 821 -12.30 8.89 -10.88
C LEU A 821 -12.98 9.26 -12.19
N VAL A 822 -14.30 9.38 -12.14
CA VAL A 822 -15.10 9.85 -13.27
C VAL A 822 -15.05 11.37 -13.25
N GLN A 823 -14.43 11.97 -14.26
CA GLN A 823 -14.36 13.42 -14.36
C GLN A 823 -15.70 13.99 -14.81
N ALA A 824 -16.22 14.94 -14.04
CA ALA A 824 -17.34 15.77 -14.48
C ALA A 824 -16.93 16.54 -15.74
N ASP A 825 -17.65 16.36 -16.84
CA ASP A 825 -17.40 17.11 -18.07
C ASP A 825 -17.80 18.60 -17.94
N LYS A 826 -17.45 19.41 -18.95
CA LYS A 826 -17.71 20.86 -18.94
C LYS A 826 -19.18 21.20 -18.78
N SER A 827 -20.09 20.47 -19.42
CA SER A 827 -21.52 20.78 -19.35
C SER A 827 -22.10 20.50 -17.97
N LEU A 828 -21.66 19.41 -17.31
CA LEU A 828 -22.06 19.09 -15.96
C LEU A 828 -21.49 20.13 -15.00
N GLN A 829 -20.20 20.48 -15.16
CA GLN A 829 -19.56 21.54 -14.39
C GLN A 829 -20.28 22.89 -14.55
N GLU A 830 -20.77 23.22 -15.74
CA GLU A 830 -21.56 24.42 -16.01
C GLU A 830 -22.95 24.36 -15.37
N ALA A 831 -23.65 23.23 -15.48
CA ALA A 831 -24.99 23.04 -14.91
C ALA A 831 -25.01 23.18 -13.38
N ILE A 832 -23.96 22.71 -12.70
CA ILE A 832 -23.81 22.77 -11.25
C ILE A 832 -22.85 23.88 -10.78
N LYS A 833 -22.50 24.82 -11.67
CA LYS A 833 -21.54 25.88 -11.36
C LYS A 833 -22.07 26.78 -10.23
N GLY A 834 -21.37 26.79 -9.10
CA GLY A 834 -21.78 27.57 -7.94
C GLY A 834 -22.93 26.97 -7.13
N ALA A 835 -23.41 25.77 -7.50
CA ALA A 835 -24.40 25.03 -6.73
C ALA A 835 -23.75 24.53 -5.43
N THR A 836 -24.00 25.27 -4.34
CA THR A 836 -23.59 24.88 -2.99
C THR A 836 -24.79 24.58 -2.12
N LEU A 837 -24.74 23.47 -1.39
CA LEU A 837 -25.71 23.17 -0.36
C LEU A 837 -25.29 23.86 0.93
N THR A 838 -26.25 24.51 1.60
CA THR A 838 -25.99 25.23 2.84
C THR A 838 -26.66 24.50 4.00
N ASP A 839 -25.90 24.22 5.05
CA ASP A 839 -26.46 23.78 6.33
C ASP A 839 -27.09 24.99 7.05
N PRO A 840 -28.40 25.00 7.30
CA PRO A 840 -29.08 26.11 7.97
C PRO A 840 -28.64 26.31 9.43
N LYS A 841 -28.01 25.32 10.08
CA LYS A 841 -27.57 25.40 11.48
C LYS A 841 -26.14 25.94 11.60
N SER A 842 -25.18 25.35 10.88
CA SER A 842 -23.76 25.73 10.95
C SER A 842 -23.37 26.82 9.97
N GLY A 843 -24.16 27.07 8.92
CA GLY A 843 -23.79 27.93 7.80
C GLY A 843 -22.74 27.31 6.87
N GLN A 844 -22.36 26.05 7.09
CA GLN A 844 -21.42 25.33 6.24
C GLN A 844 -21.96 25.23 4.81
N ARG A 845 -21.08 25.44 3.83
CA ARG A 845 -21.39 25.27 2.41
C ARG A 845 -20.55 24.14 1.82
N ILE A 846 -21.21 23.23 1.11
CA ILE A 846 -20.54 22.14 0.39
C ILE A 846 -20.85 22.23 -1.10
N LEU A 847 -19.86 21.91 -1.94
CA LEU A 847 -20.08 21.73 -3.37
C LEU A 847 -20.79 20.40 -3.62
N GLN A 848 -21.77 20.38 -4.52
CA GLN A 848 -22.52 19.16 -4.85
C GLN A 848 -21.68 18.08 -5.52
N ILE A 849 -20.78 18.46 -6.42
CA ILE A 849 -19.72 17.56 -6.92
C ILE A 849 -18.40 18.10 -6.37
N PRO A 850 -17.82 17.47 -5.34
CA PRO A 850 -16.59 17.96 -4.77
C PRO A 850 -15.40 17.73 -5.72
N ALA A 851 -14.40 18.57 -5.54
CA ALA A 851 -13.05 18.34 -6.03
C ALA A 851 -12.51 16.96 -5.59
N ALA A 852 -11.67 16.34 -6.42
CA ALA A 852 -10.90 15.15 -6.03
C ALA A 852 -10.09 15.43 -4.74
N GLY A 853 -10.55 14.89 -3.61
CA GLY A 853 -10.04 15.19 -2.28
C GLY A 853 -8.72 14.49 -1.91
N PRO A 854 -8.11 14.86 -0.77
CA PRO A 854 -6.85 14.29 -0.28
C PRO A 854 -6.99 12.86 0.28
N ASP A 855 -8.20 12.36 0.49
CA ASP A 855 -8.44 11.00 1.02
C ASP A 855 -8.37 9.93 -0.08
N LEU A 856 -8.23 10.36 -1.35
CA LEU A 856 -8.11 9.51 -2.54
C LEU A 856 -6.68 9.03 -2.80
N PHE A 857 -5.73 9.48 -1.98
CA PHE A 857 -4.32 9.10 -2.06
C PHE A 857 -4.10 7.68 -1.64
#